data_AF-F3SJU4-F1
#
_entry.id   AF-F3SJU4-F1
#
_cell.length_a   1.000
_cell.length_b   1.000
_cell.length_c   1.000
_cell.angle_alpha   90.00
_cell.angle_beta   90.00
_cell.angle_gamma   90.00
#
_symmetry.space_group_name_H-M   'P 1'
#
loop_
_entity.id
_entity.type
_entity.pdbx_description
1 polymer ?
#
loop_
_entity_poly.entity_id
_entity_poly.type
_entity_poly.pdbx_seq_one_letter_code
_entity_poly.pdbx_strand_id
1 'polypeptide(L)'
;MSRKIRFISLLTLLICFLMGCSLFQKNGGGPGEQGSQFSESVRKLREKYSKNTPYDVQEKVIQIKENEPITFPTEVQKPNDFETLPHEGQTELISSFEIYGDSNLRAILGGDFKMNDKRQIVIEPAYHFSATRVEANGEHTEYGLAKQGESWGVFDTLYLLQRDDERTGKKLKKPKLWIVKIDKKGRDKLALKTKSSLLGDGRLQLEWTEVPGADSYSIIKREYVTMPGSDTKTGLYNYKEVDRVTSTVYRTDLPTHYDSRNGGRSGDDPILARQRLLQAYDQDYSKKTVEKKPYELLVVPLKDKEALGTISNPISSDSFAKLMPNQIDFRTFSDQVSALRQKGNIPEEAPLQMMDGQIQNFPIVYEKIEKEGRDVRCLVSIKGMPTVKTDFFIEQASVEEVQPVVDRHNEKVNKEESKSGVSEKYISVEQADLDLKGKTVVHDVSDIEERVAARSAAQEYFAKALLSDAEYVDYSEFPELSEGDVSELLHDVLEQNPVIQQGVVPTIDAKQHVVSFKYDANETAKYKKARKKVKEIVKDIIKDQMSDREKIEAINQYMIEHISYDKAAYQGFLNYKTSIENKESEEAISKAFKDMQDGIRKYESSFDITGPLFEGKGVCQAYAVTFQALAQEAGLETMYVSGNTDDFDPHAWNFAKIDGQWLALDVTWNDSDGDSNKTENEYLLLAMDNPLYAQSHYAFDRYEDAIKE
;
A
#
# COMPACT_ATOMS: atom_id res chain seq x y z
N MET A 1 6.54 0.06 -40.97
CA MET A 1 5.94 -0.41 -39.70
C MET A 1 6.35 0.57 -38.61
N SER A 2 5.41 1.30 -38.01
CA SER A 2 5.71 2.40 -37.07
C SER A 2 4.48 2.79 -36.24
N ARG A 3 4.69 3.24 -35.00
CA ARG A 3 3.77 4.06 -34.16
C ARG A 3 2.26 3.74 -34.24
N LYS A 4 1.78 2.63 -33.66
CA LYS A 4 0.32 2.41 -33.40
C LYS A 4 -0.08 1.64 -32.11
N ILE A 5 0.83 1.41 -31.15
CA ILE A 5 0.50 0.65 -29.91
C ILE A 5 1.05 1.37 -28.66
N ARG A 6 0.62 2.61 -28.40
CA ARG A 6 0.99 3.40 -27.19
C ARG A 6 -0.04 4.49 -26.80
N PHE A 7 -1.33 4.27 -27.05
CA PHE A 7 -2.38 5.30 -26.88
C PHE A 7 -3.65 4.82 -26.16
N ILE A 8 -3.56 3.80 -25.31
CA ILE A 8 -4.69 3.25 -24.52
C ILE A 8 -4.51 3.44 -23.00
N SER A 9 -3.27 3.61 -22.51
CA SER A 9 -2.94 3.66 -21.07
C SER A 9 -2.96 5.08 -20.49
N LEU A 10 -4.00 5.88 -20.76
CA LEU A 10 -4.05 7.30 -20.34
C LEU A 10 -5.47 7.84 -20.15
N LEU A 11 -6.35 7.06 -19.50
CA LEU A 11 -7.72 7.46 -19.14
C LEU A 11 -8.20 6.86 -17.80
N THR A 12 -7.39 6.99 -16.74
CA THR A 12 -7.73 6.50 -15.39
C THR A 12 -7.22 7.45 -14.30
N LEU A 13 -7.60 8.73 -14.39
CA LEU A 13 -7.40 9.72 -13.32
C LEU A 13 -8.47 10.82 -13.37
N LEU A 14 -8.90 11.25 -12.16
CA LEU A 14 -9.77 12.39 -11.81
C LEU A 14 -11.31 12.16 -11.78
N ILE A 15 -11.95 12.73 -10.73
CA ILE A 15 -13.41 12.88 -10.43
C ILE A 15 -14.18 11.57 -10.10
N CYS A 16 -14.60 11.23 -8.86
CA CYS A 16 -14.33 11.79 -7.52
C CYS A 16 -15.16 13.01 -6.99
N PHE A 17 -16.37 12.82 -6.38
CA PHE A 17 -17.20 13.67 -5.42
C PHE A 17 -18.52 12.94 -4.92
N LEU A 18 -19.18 12.83 -3.70
CA LEU A 18 -19.16 13.09 -2.19
C LEU A 18 -20.29 12.13 -1.49
N MET A 19 -20.91 11.80 -0.27
CA MET A 19 -21.37 11.91 1.23
C MET A 19 -22.69 12.55 1.78
N GLY A 20 -23.53 12.02 2.73
CA GLY A 20 -23.89 10.67 3.29
C GLY A 20 -24.00 10.45 4.86
N CYS A 21 -25.12 9.97 5.47
CA CYS A 21 -25.19 9.30 6.85
C CYS A 21 -26.52 8.57 7.28
N SER A 22 -26.57 7.71 8.33
CA SER A 22 -27.67 6.75 8.74
C SER A 22 -28.65 7.19 9.89
N LEU A 23 -29.15 6.54 10.98
CA LEU A 23 -29.13 5.23 11.72
C LEU A 23 -30.53 4.86 12.32
N PHE A 24 -30.88 4.02 13.34
CA PHE A 24 -30.36 3.41 14.63
C PHE A 24 -31.35 2.25 15.09
N GLN A 25 -31.29 1.39 16.15
CA GLN A 25 -30.31 0.87 17.17
C GLN A 25 -30.97 -0.22 18.11
N LYS A 26 -30.20 -1.18 18.71
CA LYS A 26 -30.44 -2.07 19.93
C LYS A 26 -31.42 -3.29 19.86
N ASN A 27 -31.31 -4.35 20.70
CA ASN A 27 -30.64 -4.68 22.00
C ASN A 27 -30.27 -6.22 22.06
N GLY A 28 -29.62 -6.88 23.05
CA GLY A 28 -29.03 -6.55 24.38
C GLY A 28 -29.82 -7.09 25.61
N GLY A 29 -29.33 -7.89 26.59
CA GLY A 29 -28.08 -8.68 26.80
C GLY A 29 -27.77 -9.02 28.31
N GLY A 30 -27.27 -10.23 28.68
CA GLY A 30 -26.69 -10.54 30.04
C GLY A 30 -26.79 -12.01 30.54
N PRO A 31 -26.22 -12.40 31.73
CA PRO A 31 -25.39 -11.61 32.67
C PRO A 31 -24.11 -12.29 33.26
N GLY A 32 -23.03 -11.51 33.40
CA GLY A 32 -22.21 -11.48 34.64
C GLY A 32 -21.04 -12.45 34.86
N GLU A 33 -19.83 -12.06 34.46
CA GLU A 33 -18.63 -12.13 35.33
C GLU A 33 -17.62 -11.01 34.96
N GLN A 34 -16.55 -10.82 35.72
CA GLN A 34 -15.74 -9.57 35.70
C GLN A 34 -14.85 -9.42 34.45
N GLY A 35 -15.27 -8.59 33.50
CA GLY A 35 -14.47 -8.22 32.34
C GLY A 35 -13.41 -7.15 32.64
N SER A 36 -12.14 -7.46 32.38
CA SER A 36 -11.07 -6.47 32.23
C SER A 36 -11.08 -5.88 30.82
N GLN A 37 -10.65 -4.62 30.68
CA GLN A 37 -10.46 -3.99 29.37
C GLN A 37 -9.41 -4.76 28.55
N PHE A 38 -9.77 -5.15 27.33
CA PHE A 38 -8.86 -5.64 26.28
C PHE A 38 -8.95 -4.69 25.08
N SER A 39 -7.88 -4.54 24.28
CA SER A 39 -7.72 -3.38 23.39
C SER A 39 -8.48 -3.48 22.06
N GLU A 40 -8.87 -2.31 21.54
CA GLU A 40 -9.55 -2.09 20.25
C GLU A 40 -8.87 -2.85 19.10
N SER A 41 -7.53 -2.81 19.08
CA SER A 41 -6.66 -3.49 18.11
C SER A 41 -6.92 -5.00 17.98
N VAL A 42 -7.41 -5.68 19.03
CA VAL A 42 -7.73 -7.11 18.97
C VAL A 42 -9.05 -7.35 18.22
N ARG A 43 -10.03 -6.48 18.44
CA ARG A 43 -11.30 -6.47 17.71
C ARG A 43 -11.07 -6.15 16.23
N LYS A 44 -10.27 -5.12 15.94
CA LYS A 44 -9.84 -4.75 14.58
C LYS A 44 -9.05 -5.87 13.88
N LEU A 45 -8.14 -6.56 14.58
CA LEU A 45 -7.43 -7.70 14.00
C LEU A 45 -8.38 -8.90 13.77
N ARG A 46 -9.34 -9.16 14.66
CA ARG A 46 -10.39 -10.17 14.39
C ARG A 46 -11.16 -9.81 13.12
N GLU A 47 -11.64 -8.58 13.00
CA GLU A 47 -12.37 -8.07 11.82
C GLU A 47 -11.55 -8.26 10.54
N LYS A 48 -10.24 -7.90 10.55
CA LYS A 48 -9.26 -8.10 9.46
C LYS A 48 -9.13 -9.54 8.94
N TYR A 49 -9.45 -10.54 9.77
CA TYR A 49 -9.25 -11.97 9.43
C TYR A 49 -10.53 -12.82 9.49
N SER A 50 -11.66 -12.25 9.92
CA SER A 50 -12.83 -13.00 10.42
C SER A 50 -13.58 -13.87 9.41
N LYS A 51 -13.67 -13.46 8.13
CA LYS A 51 -14.56 -14.12 7.15
C LYS A 51 -13.92 -15.21 6.28
N ASN A 52 -12.69 -15.03 5.80
CA ASN A 52 -12.13 -15.87 4.74
C ASN A 52 -10.76 -16.55 5.06
N THR A 53 -10.15 -16.31 6.23
CA THR A 53 -8.82 -16.88 6.54
C THR A 53 -8.84 -18.39 6.80
N PRO A 54 -7.72 -19.12 6.57
CA PRO A 54 -7.59 -20.54 6.89
C PRO A 54 -7.39 -20.84 8.40
N TYR A 55 -7.40 -19.82 9.27
CA TYR A 55 -7.19 -19.91 10.73
C TYR A 55 -8.26 -19.15 11.53
N ASP A 56 -8.33 -19.37 12.83
CA ASP A 56 -9.30 -18.76 13.76
C ASP A 56 -8.60 -17.78 14.70
N VAL A 57 -8.87 -16.49 14.58
CA VAL A 57 -8.14 -15.45 15.33
C VAL A 57 -8.73 -15.29 16.72
N GLN A 58 -7.93 -15.60 17.73
CA GLN A 58 -8.40 -15.73 19.12
C GLN A 58 -8.69 -14.35 19.73
N GLU A 59 -9.86 -14.19 20.34
CA GLU A 59 -10.30 -12.94 21.01
C GLU A 59 -9.38 -12.51 22.16
N LYS A 60 -8.64 -13.47 22.74
CA LYS A 60 -7.72 -13.24 23.85
C LYS A 60 -6.29 -13.04 23.34
N VAL A 61 -5.79 -11.81 23.45
CA VAL A 61 -4.35 -11.52 23.31
C VAL A 61 -3.55 -12.20 24.41
N ILE A 62 -2.40 -12.75 24.02
CA ILE A 62 -1.33 -13.16 24.92
C ILE A 62 -0.49 -11.90 25.21
N GLN A 63 -0.55 -11.39 26.45
CA GLN A 63 0.35 -10.35 26.93
C GLN A 63 1.57 -11.01 27.59
N ILE A 64 2.77 -10.73 27.08
CA ILE A 64 4.06 -11.12 27.67
C ILE A 64 4.93 -9.88 27.83
N LYS A 65 5.86 -9.85 28.78
CA LYS A 65 6.92 -8.83 28.77
C LYS A 65 7.89 -9.07 27.62
N GLU A 66 8.70 -8.06 27.32
CA GLU A 66 9.91 -8.18 26.52
C GLU A 66 10.70 -9.45 26.87
N ASN A 67 10.69 -10.42 25.94
CA ASN A 67 11.36 -11.73 26.02
C ASN A 67 10.85 -12.73 27.08
N GLU A 68 9.64 -12.54 27.62
CA GLU A 68 9.00 -13.51 28.53
C GLU A 68 8.39 -14.69 27.74
N PRO A 69 8.65 -15.96 28.10
CA PRO A 69 8.13 -17.13 27.39
C PRO A 69 6.61 -17.22 27.34
N ILE A 70 6.08 -17.67 26.19
CA ILE A 70 4.65 -18.01 26.06
C ILE A 70 4.44 -19.39 26.68
N THR A 71 3.44 -19.56 27.54
CA THR A 71 3.15 -20.85 28.19
C THR A 71 1.70 -21.31 28.03
N PHE A 72 1.50 -22.58 27.68
CA PHE A 72 0.20 -23.24 27.59
C PHE A 72 0.16 -24.47 28.50
N PRO A 73 -0.91 -24.70 29.29
CA PRO A 73 -1.08 -25.95 30.04
C PRO A 73 -1.37 -27.10 29.06
N THR A 74 -0.82 -28.29 29.34
CA THR A 74 -0.99 -29.46 28.47
C THR A 74 -1.25 -30.75 29.26
N GLU A 75 -1.94 -31.71 28.65
CA GLU A 75 -2.12 -33.08 29.16
C GLU A 75 -1.39 -34.12 28.30
N VAL A 76 -0.81 -33.67 27.18
CA VAL A 76 0.11 -34.43 26.32
C VAL A 76 1.35 -34.83 27.15
N GLN A 77 1.92 -36.01 26.91
CA GLN A 77 3.02 -36.53 27.72
C GLN A 77 4.40 -36.34 27.08
N LYS A 78 4.49 -36.28 25.76
CA LYS A 78 5.73 -36.07 24.99
C LYS A 78 5.47 -35.16 23.78
N PRO A 79 6.46 -34.41 23.28
CA PRO A 79 6.31 -33.63 22.05
C PRO A 79 5.82 -34.48 20.87
N ASN A 80 6.36 -35.69 20.70
CA ASN A 80 6.03 -36.62 19.62
C ASN A 80 4.58 -37.17 19.64
N ASP A 81 3.76 -36.81 20.63
CA ASP A 81 2.34 -37.18 20.70
C ASP A 81 1.43 -36.17 19.95
N PHE A 82 1.99 -35.08 19.39
CA PHE A 82 1.27 -34.06 18.60
C PHE A 82 1.05 -34.46 17.13
N GLU A 83 -0.18 -34.30 16.62
CA GLU A 83 -0.64 -34.84 15.33
C GLU A 83 -0.11 -34.11 14.06
N THR A 84 0.45 -32.89 14.17
CA THR A 84 1.09 -32.20 13.02
C THR A 84 2.61 -32.30 12.97
N LEU A 85 3.24 -33.12 13.82
CA LEU A 85 4.67 -33.43 13.69
C LEU A 85 4.96 -34.38 12.52
N PRO A 86 6.02 -34.13 11.72
CA PRO A 86 6.53 -35.11 10.77
C PRO A 86 7.11 -36.33 11.51
N HIS A 87 6.91 -37.53 10.96
CA HIS A 87 7.27 -38.78 11.64
C HIS A 87 8.80 -39.02 11.73
N GLU A 88 9.17 -39.71 12.83
CA GLU A 88 10.50 -40.24 13.17
C GLU A 88 11.71 -39.31 13.03
N GLY A 89 12.13 -38.72 14.16
CA GLY A 89 13.47 -38.15 14.36
C GLY A 89 13.50 -36.66 14.73
N GLN A 90 12.43 -35.93 14.45
CA GLN A 90 12.29 -34.53 14.83
C GLN A 90 11.56 -34.37 16.18
N THR A 91 11.94 -33.34 16.95
CA THR A 91 11.43 -33.07 18.31
C THR A 91 10.95 -31.63 18.52
N GLU A 92 11.11 -30.77 17.52
CA GLU A 92 10.71 -29.36 17.59
C GLU A 92 9.22 -29.23 17.27
N LEU A 93 8.44 -28.62 18.18
CA LEU A 93 7.00 -28.39 18.01
C LEU A 93 6.66 -27.30 16.98
N ILE A 94 7.62 -26.90 16.14
CA ILE A 94 7.49 -25.79 15.20
C ILE A 94 6.44 -26.04 14.12
N SER A 95 6.09 -27.29 13.80
CA SER A 95 4.96 -27.58 12.88
C SER A 95 3.58 -27.61 13.58
N SER A 96 3.54 -27.68 14.91
CA SER A 96 2.32 -27.56 15.73
C SER A 96 2.08 -26.14 16.22
N PHE A 97 3.15 -25.33 16.38
CA PHE A 97 3.15 -23.96 16.89
C PHE A 97 4.18 -23.11 16.13
N GLU A 98 3.74 -22.31 15.16
CA GLU A 98 4.61 -21.42 14.37
C GLU A 98 4.51 -19.99 14.89
N ILE A 99 5.64 -19.31 15.12
CA ILE A 99 5.68 -17.88 15.45
C ILE A 99 6.11 -17.08 14.23
N TYR A 100 5.41 -16.00 13.94
CA TYR A 100 5.70 -15.07 12.84
C TYR A 100 5.95 -13.66 13.35
N GLY A 101 6.87 -12.96 12.68
CA GLY A 101 7.18 -11.55 12.95
C GLY A 101 6.26 -10.57 12.22
N ASP A 102 5.37 -11.05 11.35
CA ASP A 102 4.51 -10.23 10.49
C ASP A 102 3.06 -10.75 10.45
N SER A 103 2.12 -9.83 10.19
CA SER A 103 0.68 -10.12 10.22
C SER A 103 0.16 -10.91 9.01
N ASN A 104 0.99 -11.11 7.97
CA ASN A 104 0.65 -11.91 6.79
C ASN A 104 1.19 -13.35 6.89
N LEU A 105 1.80 -13.72 8.02
CA LEU A 105 2.38 -15.04 8.31
C LEU A 105 3.40 -15.48 7.24
N ARG A 106 4.25 -14.55 6.80
CA ARG A 106 5.25 -14.79 5.74
C ARG A 106 6.60 -15.17 6.34
N ALA A 107 7.07 -14.41 7.33
CA ALA A 107 8.38 -14.57 7.95
C ALA A 107 8.27 -15.34 9.27
N ILE A 108 8.63 -16.62 9.21
CA ILE A 108 8.72 -17.49 10.40
C ILE A 108 9.89 -17.00 11.27
N LEU A 109 9.65 -16.92 12.57
CA LEU A 109 10.68 -16.78 13.59
C LEU A 109 10.92 -18.14 14.23
N GLY A 110 12.19 -18.45 14.48
CA GLY A 110 12.52 -19.57 15.36
C GLY A 110 11.97 -19.33 16.78
N GLY A 111 11.63 -20.42 17.45
CA GLY A 111 11.42 -20.49 18.89
C GLY A 111 12.04 -21.77 19.44
N ASP A 112 12.38 -21.78 20.72
CA ASP A 112 12.77 -23.01 21.42
C ASP A 112 11.53 -23.56 22.16
N PHE A 113 11.25 -24.84 21.99
CA PHE A 113 9.98 -25.48 22.36
C PHE A 113 10.20 -26.57 23.41
N LYS A 114 9.72 -26.33 24.63
CA LYS A 114 9.95 -27.22 25.79
C LYS A 114 8.66 -27.63 26.46
N MET A 115 8.63 -28.85 27.00
CA MET A 115 7.61 -29.26 27.98
C MET A 115 8.24 -29.25 29.37
N ASN A 116 7.65 -28.53 30.32
CA ASN A 116 8.19 -28.39 31.68
C ASN A 116 7.54 -29.37 32.68
N ASP A 117 8.17 -29.55 33.85
CA ASP A 117 7.70 -30.46 34.92
C ASP A 117 6.28 -30.16 35.44
N LYS A 118 5.76 -28.95 35.18
CA LYS A 118 4.39 -28.52 35.56
C LYS A 118 3.34 -28.90 34.50
N ARG A 119 3.73 -29.67 33.47
CA ARG A 119 2.94 -29.97 32.27
C ARG A 119 2.47 -28.70 31.54
N GLN A 120 3.44 -27.88 31.17
CA GLN A 120 3.21 -26.74 30.29
C GLN A 120 4.12 -26.84 29.06
N ILE A 121 3.57 -26.54 27.89
CA ILE A 121 4.33 -26.14 26.71
C ILE A 121 4.89 -24.75 27.02
N VAL A 122 6.17 -24.55 26.78
CA VAL A 122 6.90 -23.29 26.93
C VAL A 122 7.54 -22.99 25.58
N ILE A 123 7.25 -21.81 25.03
CA ILE A 123 7.83 -21.32 23.79
C ILE A 123 8.71 -20.12 24.14
N GLU A 124 10.00 -20.22 23.84
CA GLU A 124 11.03 -19.24 24.22
C GLU A 124 11.64 -18.57 22.97
N PRO A 125 12.16 -17.34 23.06
CA PRO A 125 12.81 -16.67 21.94
C PRO A 125 14.04 -17.45 21.43
N ALA A 126 14.18 -17.59 20.11
CA ALA A 126 15.22 -18.43 19.51
C ALA A 126 16.67 -18.06 19.89
N TYR A 127 17.51 -19.10 19.89
CA TYR A 127 18.95 -19.06 20.15
C TYR A 127 19.75 -18.19 19.17
N HIS A 128 19.30 -18.06 17.92
CA HIS A 128 20.05 -17.40 16.85
C HIS A 128 19.20 -16.31 16.19
N PHE A 129 19.45 -15.07 16.62
CA PHE A 129 18.99 -13.86 15.95
C PHE A 129 20.23 -13.02 15.62
N SER A 130 20.74 -13.21 14.40
CA SER A 130 22.08 -12.81 13.98
C SER A 130 22.05 -12.00 12.68
N ALA A 131 23.14 -11.28 12.41
CA ALA A 131 23.42 -10.68 11.10
C ALA A 131 24.75 -11.18 10.54
N THR A 132 24.82 -11.25 9.21
CA THR A 132 26.08 -11.37 8.49
C THR A 132 26.68 -10.00 8.24
N ARG A 133 27.92 -9.79 8.67
CA ARG A 133 28.80 -8.71 8.21
C ARG A 133 29.76 -9.28 7.18
N VAL A 134 29.96 -8.58 6.06
CA VAL A 134 30.97 -8.93 5.06
C VAL A 134 32.11 -7.93 5.18
N GLU A 135 33.30 -8.40 5.50
CA GLU A 135 34.50 -7.56 5.61
C GLU A 135 35.08 -7.23 4.22
N ALA A 136 35.90 -6.18 4.14
CA ALA A 136 36.44 -5.68 2.87
C ALA A 136 37.37 -6.67 2.11
N ASN A 137 37.77 -7.76 2.76
CA ASN A 137 38.53 -8.88 2.17
C ASN A 137 37.63 -10.02 1.65
N GLY A 138 36.30 -9.91 1.81
CA GLY A 138 35.33 -10.96 1.45
C GLY A 138 35.09 -12.00 2.56
N GLU A 139 35.65 -11.85 3.75
CA GLU A 139 35.33 -12.73 4.89
C GLU A 139 33.94 -12.41 5.47
N HIS A 140 33.17 -13.47 5.73
CA HIS A 140 31.84 -13.37 6.34
C HIS A 140 31.95 -13.60 7.85
N THR A 141 31.52 -12.63 8.64
CA THR A 141 31.42 -12.74 10.11
C THR A 141 29.96 -12.67 10.52
N GLU A 142 29.45 -13.74 11.13
CA GLU A 142 28.12 -13.75 11.76
C GLU A 142 28.23 -13.30 13.22
N TYR A 143 27.28 -12.48 13.69
CA TYR A 143 27.20 -12.07 15.10
C TYR A 143 25.75 -11.83 15.53
N GLY A 144 25.47 -11.91 16.84
CA GLY A 144 24.14 -11.74 17.41
C GLY A 144 23.65 -10.29 17.41
N LEU A 145 22.42 -10.06 16.93
CA LEU A 145 21.70 -8.77 16.98
C LEU A 145 20.91 -8.56 18.28
N ALA A 146 20.69 -9.62 19.03
CA ALA A 146 20.17 -9.63 20.40
C ALA A 146 20.99 -10.64 21.22
N LYS A 147 20.92 -10.58 22.55
CA LYS A 147 21.53 -11.63 23.38
C LYS A 147 20.71 -12.92 23.28
N GLN A 148 21.26 -14.02 23.78
CA GLN A 148 20.58 -15.31 23.86
C GLN A 148 19.24 -15.16 24.60
N GLY A 149 18.14 -15.56 23.96
CA GLY A 149 16.79 -15.42 24.51
C GLY A 149 16.21 -14.00 24.46
N GLU A 150 16.91 -12.99 23.92
CA GLU A 150 16.41 -11.61 23.82
C GLU A 150 15.83 -11.25 22.43
N SER A 151 15.61 -12.25 21.57
CA SER A 151 15.31 -12.09 20.14
C SER A 151 13.89 -11.62 19.80
N TRP A 152 12.96 -11.53 20.77
CA TRP A 152 11.58 -11.05 20.53
C TRP A 152 11.39 -9.56 20.81
N GLY A 153 12.24 -8.91 21.61
CA GLY A 153 12.15 -7.48 21.92
C GLY A 153 12.22 -6.53 20.70
N VAL A 154 12.59 -7.06 19.55
CA VAL A 154 12.60 -6.37 18.26
C VAL A 154 11.20 -6.16 17.67
N PHE A 155 10.18 -6.88 18.15
CA PHE A 155 8.79 -6.78 17.70
C PHE A 155 7.91 -6.12 18.78
N ASP A 156 6.85 -5.42 18.37
CA ASP A 156 5.80 -4.94 19.29
C ASP A 156 4.59 -5.91 19.32
N THR A 157 4.52 -6.81 18.34
CA THR A 157 3.48 -7.83 18.22
C THR A 157 4.06 -9.04 17.47
N LEU A 158 3.82 -10.23 18.00
CA LEU A 158 4.09 -11.50 17.33
C LEU A 158 2.77 -12.21 17.03
N TYR A 159 2.81 -13.10 16.04
CA TYR A 159 1.66 -13.86 15.58
C TYR A 159 1.96 -15.34 15.75
N LEU A 160 1.29 -16.00 16.69
CA LEU A 160 1.50 -17.42 17.00
C LEU A 160 0.36 -18.26 16.39
N LEU A 161 0.68 -19.03 15.36
CA LEU A 161 -0.24 -19.94 14.70
C LEU A 161 -0.13 -21.34 15.34
N GLN A 162 -1.17 -21.76 16.04
CA GLN A 162 -1.31 -23.06 16.67
C GLN A 162 -2.14 -23.99 15.79
N ARG A 163 -1.55 -25.12 15.35
CA ARG A 163 -2.20 -26.10 14.46
C ARG A 163 -2.79 -27.30 15.18
N ASP A 164 -2.29 -27.64 16.37
CA ASP A 164 -2.79 -28.73 17.23
C ASP A 164 -3.35 -28.20 18.55
N ASP A 165 -4.32 -28.92 19.12
CA ASP A 165 -4.91 -28.64 20.42
C ASP A 165 -3.89 -28.84 21.56
N GLU A 166 -3.71 -27.82 22.39
CA GLU A 166 -2.62 -27.77 23.36
C GLU A 166 -2.72 -28.80 24.49
N ARG A 167 -3.93 -29.35 24.74
CA ARG A 167 -4.17 -30.33 25.81
C ARG A 167 -4.15 -31.77 25.29
N THR A 168 -4.71 -32.00 24.11
CA THR A 168 -4.95 -33.36 23.57
C THR A 168 -3.97 -33.78 22.48
N GLY A 169 -3.14 -32.86 21.96
CA GLY A 169 -2.20 -33.11 20.87
C GLY A 169 -2.84 -33.22 19.48
N LYS A 170 -4.16 -33.09 19.38
CA LYS A 170 -4.91 -33.39 18.15
C LYS A 170 -4.98 -32.22 17.18
N LYS A 171 -4.96 -32.52 15.88
CA LYS A 171 -5.01 -31.50 14.84
C LYS A 171 -6.32 -30.72 14.86
N LEU A 172 -6.21 -29.40 14.92
CA LEU A 172 -7.35 -28.50 14.91
C LEU A 172 -7.97 -28.46 13.50
N LYS A 173 -9.31 -28.47 13.43
CA LYS A 173 -10.05 -28.33 12.15
C LYS A 173 -9.77 -26.99 11.45
N LYS A 174 -9.50 -25.95 12.24
CA LYS A 174 -9.01 -24.63 11.83
C LYS A 174 -7.92 -24.25 12.84
N PRO A 175 -6.65 -24.01 12.44
CA PRO A 175 -5.60 -23.56 13.35
C PRO A 175 -6.00 -22.28 14.10
N LYS A 176 -5.64 -22.14 15.38
CA LYS A 176 -5.85 -20.91 16.16
C LYS A 176 -4.72 -19.92 15.85
N LEU A 177 -5.03 -18.66 15.55
CA LEU A 177 -4.03 -17.58 15.48
C LEU A 177 -4.12 -16.70 16.73
N TRP A 178 -3.06 -16.71 17.52
CA TRP A 178 -2.91 -15.88 18.71
C TRP A 178 -2.14 -14.61 18.38
N ILE A 179 -2.71 -13.47 18.76
CA ILE A 179 -2.00 -12.18 18.76
C ILE A 179 -1.24 -12.08 20.08
N VAL A 180 0.09 -11.97 20.00
CA VAL A 180 0.98 -11.86 21.15
C VAL A 180 1.48 -10.43 21.22
N LYS A 181 1.06 -9.66 22.23
CA LYS A 181 1.54 -8.30 22.48
C LYS A 181 2.71 -8.35 23.46
N ILE A 182 3.76 -7.61 23.15
CA ILE A 182 4.98 -7.53 23.96
C ILE A 182 4.93 -6.22 24.76
N ASP A 183 4.72 -6.33 26.08
CA ASP A 183 4.75 -5.18 26.98
C ASP A 183 6.20 -4.74 27.22
N LYS A 184 6.53 -3.55 26.72
CA LYS A 184 7.83 -2.88 26.83
C LYS A 184 7.89 -1.85 27.97
N LYS A 185 6.87 -1.80 28.85
CA LYS A 185 6.86 -0.92 30.03
C LYS A 185 8.10 -1.15 30.88
N GLY A 186 8.89 -0.09 31.02
CA GLY A 186 10.27 -0.14 31.51
C GLY A 186 11.26 0.53 30.55
N ARG A 187 10.99 0.51 29.24
CA ARG A 187 11.77 1.28 28.24
C ARG A 187 11.57 2.80 28.30
N ASP A 188 10.65 3.32 29.12
CA ASP A 188 10.29 4.74 29.27
C ASP A 188 11.37 5.61 29.95
N LYS A 189 12.64 5.37 29.60
CA LYS A 189 13.75 6.31 29.81
C LYS A 189 14.53 6.56 28.52
N LEU A 190 14.91 5.52 27.76
CA LEU A 190 15.45 5.64 26.40
C LEU A 190 15.03 4.44 25.53
N ALA A 191 13.83 4.49 24.95
CA ALA A 191 13.49 3.60 23.84
C ALA A 191 14.29 4.02 22.60
N LEU A 192 15.06 3.09 22.02
CA LEU A 192 15.77 3.32 20.77
C LEU A 192 14.76 3.53 19.64
N LYS A 193 14.64 4.77 19.14
CA LYS A 193 13.76 5.16 18.04
C LYS A 193 14.61 5.74 16.92
N THR A 194 14.45 5.24 15.70
CA THR A 194 15.18 5.68 14.51
C THR A 194 14.23 6.40 13.56
N LYS A 195 14.70 7.48 12.95
CA LYS A 195 14.02 8.24 11.89
C LYS A 195 14.92 8.37 10.67
N SER A 196 14.31 8.48 9.49
CA SER A 196 14.96 8.85 8.24
C SER A 196 14.63 10.29 7.86
N SER A 197 15.58 10.96 7.21
CA SER A 197 15.39 12.24 6.52
C SER A 197 16.27 12.27 5.27
N LEU A 198 15.96 13.14 4.31
CA LEU A 198 16.73 13.30 3.07
C LEU A 198 17.35 14.68 3.02
N LEU A 199 18.65 14.73 2.72
CA LEU A 199 19.41 15.97 2.62
C LEU A 199 19.27 16.56 1.21
N GLY A 200 19.40 17.89 1.11
CA GLY A 200 19.39 18.64 -0.17
C GLY A 200 20.51 18.30 -1.17
N ASP A 201 21.38 17.35 -0.81
CA ASP A 201 22.43 16.75 -1.61
C ASP A 201 22.16 15.26 -1.94
N GLY A 202 20.90 14.83 -1.88
CA GLY A 202 20.43 13.50 -2.28
C GLY A 202 20.76 12.37 -1.30
N ARG A 203 21.43 12.65 -0.18
CA ARG A 203 21.79 11.64 0.83
C ARG A 203 20.64 11.30 1.78
N LEU A 204 20.59 10.04 2.17
CA LEU A 204 19.78 9.59 3.31
C LEU A 204 20.53 9.86 4.60
N GLN A 205 19.87 10.55 5.54
CA GLN A 205 20.30 10.70 6.92
C GLN A 205 19.41 9.81 7.79
N LEU A 206 20.04 9.01 8.65
CA LEU A 206 19.37 8.26 9.71
C LEU A 206 19.77 8.88 11.05
N GLU A 207 18.80 9.08 11.94
CA GLU A 207 18.99 9.62 13.28
C GLU A 207 18.29 8.73 14.30
N TRP A 208 18.90 8.52 15.45
CA TRP A 208 18.29 7.75 16.53
C TRP A 208 18.59 8.29 17.93
N THR A 209 17.78 7.89 18.90
CA THR A 209 18.04 8.16 20.32
C THR A 209 19.29 7.43 20.80
N GLU A 210 20.12 8.11 21.60
CA GLU A 210 21.30 7.51 22.23
C GLU A 210 20.90 6.38 23.18
N VAL A 211 21.78 5.39 23.36
CA VAL A 211 21.56 4.27 24.29
C VAL A 211 22.70 4.25 25.32
N PRO A 212 22.45 4.48 26.63
CA PRO A 212 23.51 4.57 27.62
C PRO A 212 24.29 3.26 27.73
N GLY A 213 25.61 3.36 27.65
CA GLY A 213 26.50 2.20 27.63
C GLY A 213 26.73 1.61 26.23
N ALA A 214 26.11 2.12 25.17
CA ALA A 214 26.55 1.81 23.81
C ALA A 214 27.87 2.56 23.50
N ASP A 215 28.81 1.88 22.83
CA ASP A 215 29.99 2.52 22.24
C ASP A 215 29.90 2.64 20.71
N SER A 216 29.00 1.87 20.10
CA SER A 216 28.79 1.81 18.67
C SER A 216 27.37 1.36 18.34
N TYR A 217 26.95 1.55 17.10
CA TYR A 217 25.64 1.20 16.57
C TYR A 217 25.83 0.56 15.19
N SER A 218 25.29 -0.64 14.99
CA SER A 218 25.23 -1.28 13.67
C SER A 218 23.91 -0.96 12.99
N ILE A 219 24.01 -0.64 11.70
CA ILE A 219 22.86 -0.42 10.82
C ILE A 219 22.62 -1.73 10.08
N ILE A 220 21.46 -2.34 10.31
CA ILE A 220 21.11 -3.66 9.80
C ILE A 220 20.04 -3.52 8.73
N LYS A 221 20.27 -4.16 7.60
CA LYS A 221 19.29 -4.36 6.54
C LYS A 221 18.55 -5.68 6.76
N ARG A 222 17.23 -5.61 6.89
CA ARG A 222 16.31 -6.75 6.95
C ARG A 222 15.68 -6.96 5.57
N GLU A 223 15.94 -8.09 4.95
CA GLU A 223 15.41 -8.48 3.64
C GLU A 223 14.58 -9.76 3.78
N TYR A 224 13.38 -9.81 3.18
CA TYR A 224 12.57 -11.04 3.16
C TYR A 224 13.06 -12.00 2.07
N VAL A 225 13.27 -13.27 2.43
CA VAL A 225 13.75 -14.32 1.51
C VAL A 225 12.84 -15.55 1.60
N THR A 226 12.15 -15.86 0.49
CA THR A 226 11.35 -17.08 0.32
C THR A 226 12.22 -18.33 0.37
N MET A 227 11.77 -19.38 1.05
CA MET A 227 12.52 -20.64 1.14
C MET A 227 12.47 -21.41 -0.19
N PRO A 228 13.61 -21.81 -0.79
CA PRO A 228 13.63 -22.58 -2.04
C PRO A 228 12.89 -23.91 -1.91
N GLY A 229 11.94 -24.17 -2.80
CA GLY A 229 11.13 -25.40 -2.79
C GLY A 229 9.92 -25.40 -1.85
N SER A 230 9.56 -24.25 -1.28
CA SER A 230 8.33 -24.08 -0.49
C SER A 230 7.14 -23.75 -1.38
N ASP A 231 6.10 -24.59 -1.37
CA ASP A 231 4.81 -24.32 -2.06
C ASP A 231 4.01 -23.21 -1.37
N THR A 232 4.20 -23.00 -0.06
CA THR A 232 3.69 -21.83 0.66
C THR A 232 4.59 -20.61 0.43
N LYS A 233 4.01 -19.40 0.36
CA LYS A 233 4.71 -18.11 0.19
C LYS A 233 5.58 -17.69 1.41
N THR A 234 5.99 -18.65 2.23
CA THR A 234 6.72 -18.53 3.50
C THR A 234 8.24 -18.40 3.29
N GLY A 235 8.90 -17.82 4.28
CA GLY A 235 10.30 -17.45 4.19
C GLY A 235 10.89 -17.01 5.53
N LEU A 236 12.12 -16.50 5.46
CA LEU A 236 12.89 -16.01 6.59
C LEU A 236 13.37 -14.58 6.31
N TYR A 237 13.61 -13.83 7.38
CA TYR A 237 14.32 -12.56 7.27
C TYR A 237 15.84 -12.81 7.25
N ASN A 238 16.50 -12.32 6.21
CA ASN A 238 17.95 -12.22 6.13
C ASN A 238 18.39 -10.86 6.70
N TYR A 239 19.41 -10.88 7.56
CA TYR A 239 19.94 -9.69 8.24
C TYR A 239 21.40 -9.46 7.84
N LYS A 240 21.68 -8.27 7.30
CA LYS A 240 23.03 -7.88 6.84
C LYS A 240 23.45 -6.57 7.48
N GLU A 241 24.67 -6.47 7.97
CA GLU A 241 25.22 -5.18 8.40
C GLU A 241 25.54 -4.31 7.17
N VAL A 242 25.02 -3.08 7.15
CA VAL A 242 25.29 -2.06 6.14
C VAL A 242 26.53 -1.25 6.52
N ASP A 243 26.59 -0.79 7.76
CA ASP A 243 27.72 -0.06 8.33
C ASP A 243 27.65 -0.09 9.87
N ARG A 244 28.73 0.38 10.52
CA ARG A 244 28.81 0.50 11.98
C ARG A 244 29.44 1.83 12.38
N VAL A 245 28.72 2.62 13.16
CA VAL A 245 29.12 4.00 13.55
C VAL A 245 29.14 4.17 15.07
N THR A 246 29.87 5.18 15.55
CA THR A 246 29.87 5.58 16.97
C THR A 246 28.94 6.77 17.26
N SER A 247 28.42 7.42 16.22
CA SER A 247 27.44 8.51 16.30
C SER A 247 26.01 8.00 16.30
N THR A 248 25.10 8.76 16.91
CA THR A 248 23.63 8.59 16.82
C THR A 248 23.01 9.10 15.52
N VAL A 249 23.87 9.51 14.59
CA VAL A 249 23.51 10.00 13.25
C VAL A 249 24.39 9.28 12.23
N TYR A 250 23.76 8.72 11.21
CA TYR A 250 24.42 8.20 10.01
C TYR A 250 23.98 9.00 8.79
N ARG A 251 24.89 9.12 7.82
CA ARG A 251 24.60 9.68 6.50
C ARG A 251 25.19 8.72 5.48
N THR A 252 24.45 8.43 4.42
CA THR A 252 25.03 7.74 3.26
C THR A 252 26.12 8.59 2.65
N ASP A 253 27.05 7.99 1.91
CA ASP A 253 27.97 8.76 1.08
C ASP A 253 27.20 9.49 -0.05
N LEU A 254 27.78 10.57 -0.60
CA LEU A 254 27.20 11.30 -1.73
C LEU A 254 27.09 10.39 -2.96
N PRO A 255 25.98 10.42 -3.73
CA PRO A 255 25.85 9.65 -4.97
C PRO A 255 27.05 9.86 -5.91
N THR A 256 27.59 8.77 -6.45
CA THR A 256 28.86 8.76 -7.21
C THR A 256 28.63 8.58 -8.72
N HIS A 257 29.63 8.93 -9.54
CA HIS A 257 29.56 8.77 -10.99
C HIS A 257 29.86 7.32 -11.41
N TYR A 258 28.95 6.71 -12.18
CA TYR A 258 29.19 5.45 -12.87
C TYR A 258 29.68 5.69 -14.32
N ASP A 259 30.98 5.49 -14.57
CA ASP A 259 31.54 5.64 -15.92
C ASP A 259 31.23 4.44 -16.81
N SER A 260 30.12 4.54 -17.55
CA SER A 260 29.68 3.53 -18.51
C SER A 260 30.66 3.31 -19.66
N ARG A 261 31.57 4.26 -19.95
CA ARG A 261 32.56 4.14 -21.05
C ARG A 261 33.61 3.06 -20.79
N ASN A 262 33.88 2.73 -19.52
CA ASN A 262 34.84 1.70 -19.11
C ASN A 262 34.18 0.37 -18.68
N GLY A 263 32.92 0.14 -19.05
CA GLY A 263 32.27 -1.17 -18.93
C GLY A 263 32.13 -1.72 -17.50
N GLY A 264 31.88 -0.85 -16.52
CA GLY A 264 31.54 -1.25 -15.15
C GLY A 264 32.69 -1.76 -14.27
N ARG A 265 33.95 -1.65 -14.72
CA ARG A 265 35.13 -2.07 -13.92
C ARG A 265 35.52 -1.05 -12.83
N SER A 266 34.61 -0.83 -11.88
CA SER A 266 34.91 -0.22 -10.59
C SER A 266 35.12 -1.32 -9.54
N GLY A 267 36.35 -1.83 -9.45
CA GLY A 267 36.72 -2.88 -8.49
C GLY A 267 36.93 -2.37 -7.06
N ASP A 268 37.55 -1.20 -6.92
CA ASP A 268 38.30 -0.85 -5.70
C ASP A 268 37.84 0.45 -4.99
N ASP A 269 36.62 0.94 -5.26
CA ASP A 269 36.06 2.13 -4.60
C ASP A 269 35.18 1.76 -3.38
N PRO A 270 35.59 2.10 -2.13
CA PRO A 270 34.82 1.79 -0.93
C PRO A 270 33.47 2.53 -0.83
N ILE A 271 33.32 3.69 -1.49
CA ILE A 271 32.08 4.48 -1.47
C ILE A 271 30.99 3.74 -2.28
N LEU A 272 31.36 3.21 -3.44
CA LEU A 272 30.47 2.37 -4.24
C LEU A 272 30.11 1.05 -3.53
N ALA A 273 31.01 0.50 -2.70
CA ALA A 273 30.68 -0.67 -1.87
C ALA A 273 29.56 -0.37 -0.85
N ARG A 274 29.64 0.76 -0.15
CA ARG A 274 28.60 1.20 0.81
C ARG A 274 27.25 1.48 0.16
N GLN A 275 27.26 2.19 -0.98
CA GLN A 275 26.03 2.47 -1.72
C GLN A 275 25.40 1.17 -2.27
N ARG A 276 26.20 0.17 -2.69
CA ARG A 276 25.70 -1.16 -3.08
C ARG A 276 25.02 -1.92 -1.94
N LEU A 277 25.45 -1.79 -0.68
CA LEU A 277 24.77 -2.48 0.45
C LEU A 277 23.32 -2.00 0.64
N LEU A 278 23.04 -0.71 0.40
CA LEU A 278 21.69 -0.14 0.39
C LEU A 278 20.92 -0.40 -0.91
N GLN A 279 21.59 -0.72 -2.01
CA GLN A 279 20.92 -1.15 -3.25
C GLN A 279 20.57 -2.65 -3.13
N ALA A 280 19.32 -2.97 -2.80
CA ALA A 280 18.79 -4.35 -2.74
C ALA A 280 18.64 -5.05 -4.11
N TYR A 281 19.48 -4.69 -5.07
CA TYR A 281 19.41 -5.09 -6.44
C TYR A 281 20.71 -5.77 -6.85
N ASP A 282 20.68 -7.09 -6.95
CA ASP A 282 21.66 -7.82 -7.72
C ASP A 282 21.39 -7.52 -9.20
N GLN A 283 21.98 -6.42 -9.70
CA GLN A 283 21.82 -5.98 -11.08
C GLN A 283 22.58 -6.93 -12.01
N ASP A 284 21.94 -8.05 -12.34
CA ASP A 284 22.30 -8.85 -13.50
C ASP A 284 22.04 -8.02 -14.76
N TYR A 285 23.06 -7.26 -15.18
CA TYR A 285 23.06 -6.41 -16.37
C TYR A 285 22.80 -7.17 -17.69
N SER A 286 22.70 -8.51 -17.68
CA SER A 286 22.21 -9.28 -18.83
C SER A 286 20.69 -9.31 -18.95
N LYS A 287 19.95 -9.05 -17.86
CA LYS A 287 18.48 -9.05 -17.80
C LYS A 287 17.92 -7.62 -17.84
N LYS A 288 16.78 -7.45 -18.54
CA LYS A 288 16.10 -6.15 -18.69
C LYS A 288 15.19 -5.76 -17.51
N THR A 289 15.08 -6.62 -16.51
CA THR A 289 14.09 -6.52 -15.43
C THR A 289 14.79 -6.45 -14.09
N VAL A 290 14.78 -5.27 -13.49
CA VAL A 290 15.24 -5.03 -12.12
C VAL A 290 14.11 -5.42 -11.17
N GLU A 291 14.29 -6.50 -10.42
CA GLU A 291 13.28 -7.02 -9.48
C GLU A 291 13.29 -6.18 -8.19
N LYS A 292 12.20 -5.47 -7.89
CA LYS A 292 12.09 -4.70 -6.63
C LYS A 292 11.92 -5.63 -5.43
N LYS A 293 12.88 -5.58 -4.51
CA LYS A 293 12.85 -6.26 -3.22
C LYS A 293 12.89 -5.20 -2.11
N PRO A 294 11.73 -4.77 -1.58
CA PRO A 294 11.69 -3.83 -0.47
C PRO A 294 12.36 -4.45 0.76
N TYR A 295 12.98 -3.59 1.55
CA TYR A 295 13.76 -3.99 2.72
C TYR A 295 13.56 -2.96 3.83
N GLU A 296 13.98 -3.30 5.04
CA GLU A 296 13.89 -2.40 6.19
C GLU A 296 15.28 -2.13 6.77
N LEU A 297 15.49 -0.91 7.27
CA LEU A 297 16.67 -0.55 8.06
C LEU A 297 16.33 -0.54 9.55
N LEU A 298 17.20 -1.17 10.34
CA LEU A 298 17.14 -1.30 11.79
C LEU A 298 18.46 -0.80 12.39
N VAL A 299 18.43 -0.28 13.61
CA VAL A 299 19.63 0.12 14.36
C VAL A 299 19.77 -0.76 15.59
N VAL A 300 20.97 -1.30 15.79
CA VAL A 300 21.32 -2.16 16.93
C VAL A 300 22.47 -1.49 17.71
N PRO A 301 22.26 -1.10 18.98
CA PRO A 301 23.29 -0.53 19.84
C PRO A 301 24.18 -1.64 20.39
N LEU A 302 25.49 -1.42 20.31
CA LEU A 302 26.51 -2.38 20.68
C LEU A 302 27.39 -1.85 21.83
N LYS A 303 27.89 -2.79 22.64
CA LYS A 303 28.98 -2.58 23.58
C LYS A 303 30.03 -3.66 23.35
N ASP A 304 31.29 -3.26 23.17
CA ASP A 304 32.42 -4.17 22.92
C ASP A 304 32.18 -5.16 21.75
N LYS A 305 31.39 -4.72 20.76
CA LYS A 305 30.84 -5.45 19.59
C LYS A 305 29.64 -6.37 19.84
N GLU A 306 29.22 -6.61 21.09
CA GLU A 306 28.01 -7.39 21.40
C GLU A 306 26.75 -6.52 21.46
N ALA A 307 25.59 -7.08 21.10
CA ALA A 307 24.32 -6.36 21.12
C ALA A 307 23.80 -6.14 22.55
N LEU A 308 23.39 -4.91 22.86
CA LEU A 308 22.90 -4.55 24.19
C LEU A 308 21.49 -5.08 24.53
N GLY A 309 20.81 -5.74 23.59
CA GLY A 309 19.51 -6.41 23.83
C GLY A 309 18.26 -5.62 23.45
N THR A 310 18.43 -4.44 22.86
CA THR A 310 17.34 -3.63 22.30
C THR A 310 17.67 -3.28 20.87
N ILE A 311 16.68 -3.14 19.98
CA ILE A 311 16.87 -2.58 18.63
C ILE A 311 15.82 -1.51 18.36
N SER A 312 15.99 -0.75 17.28
CA SER A 312 15.04 0.29 16.85
C SER A 312 13.77 -0.25 16.19
N ASN A 313 12.78 0.63 16.01
CA ASN A 313 11.77 0.45 14.96
C ASN A 313 12.44 0.27 13.58
N PRO A 314 11.80 -0.47 12.65
CA PRO A 314 12.21 -0.51 11.25
C PRO A 314 11.95 0.84 10.55
N ILE A 315 12.64 1.02 9.42
CA ILE A 315 12.37 2.05 8.41
C ILE A 315 12.31 1.35 7.05
N SER A 316 11.13 1.33 6.40
CA SER A 316 10.96 0.76 5.06
C SER A 316 11.75 1.54 4.00
N SER A 317 12.38 0.81 3.08
CA SER A 317 13.05 1.34 1.89
C SER A 317 12.16 2.26 1.08
N ASP A 318 10.86 1.94 0.98
CA ASP A 318 9.95 2.58 0.04
C ASP A 318 9.61 4.02 0.46
N SER A 319 9.80 4.33 1.74
CA SER A 319 9.69 5.69 2.28
C SER A 319 10.73 6.67 1.70
N PHE A 320 11.90 6.18 1.29
CA PHE A 320 13.01 7.01 0.80
C PHE A 320 13.52 6.63 -0.60
N ALA A 321 13.32 5.40 -1.08
CA ALA A 321 13.87 4.91 -2.35
C ALA A 321 13.36 5.68 -3.58
N LYS A 322 12.11 6.19 -3.53
CA LYS A 322 11.53 7.05 -4.57
C LYS A 322 12.17 8.45 -4.66
N LEU A 323 12.99 8.83 -3.68
CA LEU A 323 13.62 10.15 -3.52
C LEU A 323 15.16 10.10 -3.41
N MET A 324 15.75 8.92 -3.17
CA MET A 324 17.20 8.71 -3.22
C MET A 324 17.67 8.49 -4.67
N PRO A 325 18.48 9.39 -5.26
CA PRO A 325 19.09 9.15 -6.56
C PRO A 325 20.20 8.09 -6.49
N ASN A 326 20.28 7.25 -7.53
CA ASN A 326 21.33 6.23 -7.71
C ASN A 326 22.39 6.71 -8.72
N GLN A 327 21.99 6.94 -9.97
CA GLN A 327 22.90 7.24 -11.09
C GLN A 327 22.19 8.06 -12.18
N ILE A 328 22.93 8.72 -13.07
CA ILE A 328 22.34 9.30 -14.31
C ILE A 328 21.89 8.16 -15.21
N ASP A 329 20.64 8.20 -15.71
CA ASP A 329 20.23 7.33 -16.82
C ASP A 329 20.85 7.86 -18.12
N PHE A 330 22.07 7.40 -18.39
CA PHE A 330 22.88 7.88 -19.50
C PHE A 330 22.18 7.72 -20.86
N ARG A 331 21.28 6.73 -21.00
CA ARG A 331 20.54 6.51 -22.25
C ARG A 331 19.53 7.62 -22.50
N THR A 332 18.64 7.88 -21.54
CA THR A 332 17.66 8.96 -21.61
C THR A 332 18.35 10.31 -21.73
N PHE A 333 19.47 10.51 -21.01
CA PHE A 333 20.26 11.74 -21.13
C PHE A 333 20.88 11.89 -22.53
N SER A 334 21.47 10.83 -23.09
CA SER A 334 22.04 10.82 -24.44
C SER A 334 20.98 11.08 -25.53
N ASP A 335 19.77 10.53 -25.37
CA ASP A 335 18.65 10.75 -26.28
C ASP A 335 18.12 12.20 -26.18
N GLN A 336 17.99 12.75 -24.97
CA GLN A 336 17.66 14.16 -24.73
C GLN A 336 18.72 15.11 -25.34
N VAL A 337 20.00 14.86 -25.06
CA VAL A 337 21.17 15.56 -25.62
C VAL A 337 21.13 15.57 -27.15
N SER A 338 20.85 14.42 -27.76
CA SER A 338 20.76 14.29 -29.22
C SER A 338 19.58 15.09 -29.80
N ALA A 339 18.44 15.13 -29.10
CA ALA A 339 17.27 15.92 -29.51
C ALA A 339 17.44 17.45 -29.28
N LEU A 340 18.30 17.85 -28.34
CA LEU A 340 18.62 19.26 -28.06
C LEU A 340 19.66 19.82 -29.05
N ARG A 341 20.67 19.02 -29.43
CA ARG A 341 21.64 19.37 -30.49
C ARG A 341 20.95 19.76 -31.80
N GLN A 342 19.93 18.99 -32.20
CA GLN A 342 19.13 19.27 -33.41
C GLN A 342 18.37 20.61 -33.37
N LYS A 343 18.31 21.28 -32.22
CA LYS A 343 17.61 22.55 -31.99
C LYS A 343 18.53 23.70 -31.59
N GLY A 344 19.84 23.47 -31.45
CA GLY A 344 20.80 24.46 -30.94
C GLY A 344 20.67 24.76 -29.45
N ASN A 345 20.00 23.90 -28.67
CA ASN A 345 19.78 24.09 -27.24
C ASN A 345 20.78 23.29 -26.39
N ILE A 346 21.01 23.75 -25.16
CA ILE A 346 21.73 23.00 -24.12
C ILE A 346 20.73 22.29 -23.19
N PRO A 347 21.09 21.17 -22.53
CA PRO A 347 20.29 20.58 -21.47
C PRO A 347 20.30 21.47 -20.22
N GLU A 348 19.11 21.67 -19.63
CA GLU A 348 18.95 22.33 -18.32
C GLU A 348 18.88 21.33 -17.16
N GLU A 349 18.49 20.08 -17.46
CA GLU A 349 18.32 18.99 -16.50
C GLU A 349 18.96 17.69 -17.02
N ALA A 350 19.20 16.74 -16.12
CA ALA A 350 19.58 15.37 -16.45
C ALA A 350 18.64 14.36 -15.75
N PRO A 351 18.27 13.25 -16.43
CA PRO A 351 17.49 12.17 -15.85
C PRO A 351 18.37 11.31 -14.97
N LEU A 352 18.03 11.19 -13.69
CA LEU A 352 18.65 10.25 -12.76
C LEU A 352 17.67 9.11 -12.49
N GLN A 353 18.20 7.90 -12.46
CA GLN A 353 17.52 6.74 -11.92
C GLN A 353 17.55 6.81 -10.39
N MET A 354 16.40 6.66 -9.76
CA MET A 354 16.21 6.62 -8.31
C MET A 354 16.45 5.20 -7.77
N MET A 355 16.59 5.05 -6.45
CA MET A 355 16.77 3.73 -5.83
C MET A 355 15.56 2.82 -5.98
N ASP A 356 14.35 3.35 -6.16
CA ASP A 356 13.18 2.53 -6.52
C ASP A 356 13.14 2.16 -8.03
N GLY A 357 14.08 2.66 -8.83
CA GLY A 357 14.18 2.42 -10.27
C GLY A 357 13.41 3.39 -11.16
N GLN A 358 12.63 4.34 -10.62
CA GLN A 358 12.03 5.43 -11.43
C GLN A 358 13.09 6.37 -11.99
N ILE A 359 12.72 7.17 -12.99
CA ILE A 359 13.58 8.23 -13.55
C ILE A 359 12.98 9.60 -13.21
N GLN A 360 13.78 10.48 -12.63
CA GLN A 360 13.42 11.87 -12.31
C GLN A 360 14.48 12.83 -12.88
N ASN A 361 14.08 14.02 -13.33
CA ASN A 361 15.00 15.01 -13.87
C ASN A 361 15.49 15.97 -12.78
N PHE A 362 16.79 16.22 -12.73
CA PHE A 362 17.44 17.12 -11.77
C PHE A 362 18.18 18.25 -12.50
N PRO A 363 18.15 19.51 -12.01
CA PRO A 363 18.86 20.62 -12.64
C PRO A 363 20.37 20.37 -12.68
N ILE A 364 21.02 20.72 -13.78
CA ILE A 364 22.47 20.55 -13.92
C ILE A 364 23.21 21.86 -13.73
N VAL A 365 24.43 21.79 -13.19
CA VAL A 365 25.37 22.90 -13.10
C VAL A 365 26.53 22.62 -14.06
N TYR A 366 26.88 23.58 -14.90
CA TYR A 366 28.03 23.46 -15.79
C TYR A 366 29.28 23.83 -15.01
N GLU A 367 30.14 22.84 -14.78
CA GLU A 367 31.36 22.95 -13.98
C GLU A 367 32.53 23.52 -14.79
N LYS A 368 32.60 23.15 -16.08
CA LYS A 368 33.70 23.48 -16.99
C LYS A 368 33.25 23.36 -18.44
N ILE A 369 33.68 24.27 -19.31
CA ILE A 369 33.58 24.11 -20.76
C ILE A 369 34.94 24.26 -21.42
N GLU A 370 35.25 23.41 -22.40
CA GLU A 370 36.54 23.36 -23.09
C GLU A 370 36.36 23.01 -24.57
N LYS A 371 37.27 23.49 -25.42
CA LYS A 371 37.26 23.19 -26.85
C LYS A 371 37.86 21.81 -27.12
N GLU A 372 37.09 20.93 -27.75
CA GLU A 372 37.55 19.59 -28.16
C GLU A 372 37.40 19.44 -29.69
N GLY A 373 38.48 19.71 -30.42
CA GLY A 373 38.50 19.66 -31.88
C GLY A 373 37.65 20.76 -32.54
N ARG A 374 36.48 20.39 -33.06
CA ARG A 374 35.48 21.31 -33.66
C ARG A 374 34.30 21.61 -32.73
N ASP A 375 34.26 20.98 -31.58
CA ASP A 375 33.10 20.92 -30.69
C ASP A 375 33.47 21.50 -29.31
N VAL A 376 32.47 21.84 -28.49
CA VAL A 376 32.68 22.25 -27.09
C VAL A 376 32.26 21.13 -26.15
N ARG A 377 33.21 20.61 -25.39
CA ARG A 377 32.94 19.69 -24.28
C ARG A 377 32.51 20.49 -23.05
N CYS A 378 31.44 20.04 -22.43
CA CYS A 378 30.86 20.61 -21.23
C CYS A 378 30.85 19.54 -20.12
N LEU A 379 31.64 19.73 -19.06
CA LEU A 379 31.52 18.95 -17.85
C LEU A 379 30.35 19.51 -17.04
N VAL A 380 29.33 18.70 -16.80
CA VAL A 380 28.17 19.07 -15.97
C VAL A 380 28.14 18.22 -14.71
N SER A 381 27.67 18.81 -13.62
CA SER A 381 27.30 18.14 -12.36
C SER A 381 25.81 18.31 -12.09
N ILE A 382 25.28 17.59 -11.12
CA ILE A 382 23.88 17.75 -10.69
C ILE A 382 23.80 18.75 -9.53
N LYS A 383 22.82 19.67 -9.57
CA LYS A 383 22.56 20.61 -8.47
C LYS A 383 22.32 19.84 -7.17
N GLY A 384 23.03 20.22 -6.12
CA GLY A 384 23.07 19.51 -4.83
C GLY A 384 24.08 18.36 -4.77
N MET A 385 24.36 17.67 -5.88
CA MET A 385 25.21 16.47 -5.95
C MET A 385 26.43 16.68 -6.86
N PRO A 386 27.45 17.47 -6.44
CA PRO A 386 28.61 17.80 -7.27
C PRO A 386 29.50 16.60 -7.61
N THR A 387 29.34 15.46 -6.94
CA THR A 387 30.00 14.17 -7.24
C THR A 387 29.39 13.44 -8.44
N VAL A 388 28.10 13.68 -8.73
CA VAL A 388 27.42 13.11 -9.91
C VAL A 388 27.72 14.03 -11.09
N LYS A 389 28.68 13.64 -11.93
CA LYS A 389 29.08 14.40 -13.13
C LYS A 389 28.83 13.60 -14.41
N THR A 390 28.85 14.29 -15.56
CA THR A 390 28.92 13.66 -16.89
C THR A 390 29.46 14.65 -17.94
N ASP A 391 29.87 14.15 -19.10
CA ASP A 391 30.30 14.95 -20.24
C ASP A 391 29.13 15.14 -21.23
N PHE A 392 28.83 16.39 -21.57
CA PHE A 392 27.99 16.80 -22.69
C PHE A 392 28.87 17.43 -23.78
N PHE A 393 28.46 17.36 -25.04
CA PHE A 393 29.18 17.96 -26.16
C PHE A 393 28.22 18.77 -27.04
N ILE A 394 28.62 19.98 -27.39
CA ILE A 394 27.94 20.88 -28.33
C ILE A 394 28.74 20.85 -29.63
N GLU A 395 28.13 20.28 -30.67
CA GLU A 395 28.78 20.08 -31.97
C GLU A 395 28.96 21.40 -32.73
N GLN A 396 30.11 21.57 -33.39
CA GLN A 396 30.43 22.66 -34.32
C GLN A 396 30.35 24.09 -33.74
N ALA A 397 30.53 24.23 -32.42
CA ALA A 397 30.50 25.50 -31.69
C ALA A 397 31.88 25.98 -31.20
N SER A 398 31.98 27.26 -30.88
CA SER A 398 33.11 27.86 -30.14
C SER A 398 32.77 28.04 -28.66
N VAL A 399 33.80 28.17 -27.80
CA VAL A 399 33.62 28.40 -26.36
C VAL A 399 32.98 29.78 -26.13
N GLU A 400 33.34 30.74 -26.98
CA GLU A 400 32.86 32.11 -27.02
C GLU A 400 31.34 32.21 -27.31
N GLU A 401 30.78 31.28 -28.07
CA GLU A 401 29.32 31.18 -28.32
C GLU A 401 28.58 30.47 -27.17
N VAL A 402 29.22 29.49 -26.54
CA VAL A 402 28.61 28.64 -25.50
C VAL A 402 28.60 29.30 -24.12
N GLN A 403 29.71 29.94 -23.72
CA GLN A 403 29.89 30.51 -22.37
C GLN A 403 28.71 31.43 -21.95
N PRO A 404 28.23 32.38 -22.77
CA PRO A 404 27.14 33.26 -22.35
C PRO A 404 25.78 32.57 -22.22
N VAL A 405 25.58 31.37 -22.78
CA VAL A 405 24.36 30.56 -22.57
C VAL A 405 24.50 29.80 -21.25
N VAL A 406 25.65 29.17 -21.04
CA VAL A 406 26.02 28.44 -19.82
C VAL A 406 25.98 29.32 -18.58
N ASP A 407 26.50 30.55 -18.65
CA ASP A 407 26.54 31.49 -17.52
C ASP A 407 25.13 31.84 -17.03
N ARG A 408 24.20 32.15 -17.97
CA ARG A 408 22.80 32.47 -17.65
C ARG A 408 22.05 31.26 -17.08
N HIS A 409 22.32 30.06 -17.59
CA HIS A 409 21.77 28.82 -17.04
C HIS A 409 22.26 28.57 -15.61
N ASN A 410 23.57 28.68 -15.39
CA ASN A 410 24.16 28.54 -14.05
C ASN A 410 23.66 29.63 -13.08
N GLU A 411 23.43 30.87 -13.54
CA GLU A 411 22.87 31.95 -12.70
C GLU A 411 21.41 31.68 -12.31
N LYS A 412 20.62 31.07 -13.19
CA LYS A 412 19.25 30.58 -12.91
C LYS A 412 19.29 29.43 -11.90
N VAL A 413 19.94 28.32 -12.24
CA VAL A 413 19.96 27.09 -11.41
C VAL A 413 20.60 27.32 -10.05
N ASN A 414 21.49 28.30 -9.88
CA ASN A 414 22.03 28.63 -8.57
C ASN A 414 21.11 29.45 -7.64
N LYS A 415 20.00 29.98 -8.16
CA LYS A 415 18.93 30.62 -7.38
C LYS A 415 17.77 29.68 -7.07
N GLU A 416 17.70 28.54 -7.74
CA GLU A 416 16.69 27.50 -7.52
C GLU A 416 17.11 26.57 -6.36
N GLU A 417 16.13 26.10 -5.59
CA GLU A 417 16.35 25.05 -4.58
C GLU A 417 16.68 23.71 -5.26
N SER A 418 17.42 22.84 -4.57
CA SER A 418 17.77 21.54 -5.13
C SER A 418 16.53 20.65 -5.23
N LYS A 419 16.39 19.91 -6.33
CA LYS A 419 15.41 18.82 -6.44
C LYS A 419 15.88 17.53 -5.74
N SER A 420 17.17 17.40 -5.42
CA SER A 420 17.72 16.20 -4.75
C SER A 420 17.45 16.24 -3.25
N GLY A 421 16.48 15.44 -2.80
CA GLY A 421 15.96 15.48 -1.44
C GLY A 421 14.90 16.56 -1.26
N VAL A 422 13.79 16.23 -0.59
CA VAL A 422 12.79 17.22 -0.19
C VAL A 422 13.40 18.09 0.92
N SER A 423 13.27 19.41 0.80
CA SER A 423 13.63 20.37 1.87
C SER A 423 12.60 20.32 3.01
N GLU A 424 12.47 19.15 3.64
CA GLU A 424 11.87 19.08 4.96
C GLU A 424 12.79 19.81 5.93
N LYS A 425 12.39 21.01 6.34
CA LYS A 425 13.08 21.70 7.44
C LYS A 425 13.12 20.76 8.65
N TYR A 426 14.32 20.58 9.18
CA TYR A 426 14.52 19.96 10.50
C TYR A 426 13.59 20.62 11.53
N ILE A 427 12.64 19.83 12.02
CA ILE A 427 11.88 20.13 13.24
C ILE A 427 12.49 19.25 14.32
N SER A 428 13.07 19.88 15.35
CA SER A 428 13.62 19.18 16.52
C SER A 428 12.54 18.35 17.21
N VAL A 429 12.94 17.29 17.91
CA VAL A 429 12.05 16.39 18.66
C VAL A 429 11.54 17.06 19.93
N GLU A 430 10.69 18.07 19.74
CA GLU A 430 9.95 18.80 20.79
C GLU A 430 8.73 19.57 20.25
N GLN A 431 8.52 19.68 18.93
CA GLN A 431 7.30 20.25 18.33
C GLN A 431 6.66 19.28 17.34
N ALA A 432 5.68 18.52 17.83
CA ALA A 432 4.73 17.74 17.03
C ALA A 432 3.29 17.88 17.59
N ASP A 433 2.98 19.02 18.22
CA ASP A 433 1.60 19.39 18.54
C ASP A 433 0.88 19.76 17.24
N LEU A 434 0.05 18.86 16.72
CA LEU A 434 -1.02 19.26 15.81
C LEU A 434 -2.01 20.13 16.58
N ASP A 435 -2.19 21.40 16.20
CA ASP A 435 -3.21 22.25 16.82
C ASP A 435 -4.62 21.95 16.28
N LEU A 436 -5.14 20.76 16.62
CA LEU A 436 -6.44 20.25 16.19
C LEU A 436 -7.64 20.89 16.94
N LYS A 437 -7.43 22.04 17.62
CA LYS A 437 -8.47 22.69 18.42
C LYS A 437 -9.63 23.17 17.54
N GLY A 438 -10.80 22.59 17.75
CA GLY A 438 -12.01 22.89 16.98
C GLY A 438 -12.10 22.16 15.63
N LYS A 439 -11.35 21.06 15.45
CA LYS A 439 -11.42 20.17 14.29
C LYS A 439 -12.19 18.89 14.60
N THR A 440 -12.91 18.35 13.61
CA THR A 440 -13.52 17.01 13.72
C THR A 440 -12.43 15.95 13.53
N VAL A 441 -11.87 15.47 14.64
CA VAL A 441 -10.87 14.40 14.67
C VAL A 441 -11.56 13.09 15.06
N VAL A 442 -11.46 12.08 14.20
CA VAL A 442 -11.90 10.71 14.50
C VAL A 442 -10.70 9.87 14.93
N HIS A 443 -10.77 9.37 16.16
CA HIS A 443 -9.88 8.35 16.74
C HIS A 443 -10.63 7.03 17.03
N ASP A 444 -11.97 7.05 16.96
CA ASP A 444 -12.85 5.89 17.17
C ASP A 444 -14.14 6.05 16.34
N VAL A 445 -14.67 4.91 15.89
CA VAL A 445 -15.88 4.78 15.07
C VAL A 445 -16.90 3.82 15.71
N SER A 446 -16.71 3.42 16.96
CA SER A 446 -17.57 2.47 17.67
C SER A 446 -19.05 2.87 17.72
N ASP A 447 -19.34 4.15 17.89
CA ASP A 447 -20.71 4.73 17.88
C ASP A 447 -21.30 4.92 16.47
N ILE A 448 -20.52 4.66 15.41
CA ILE A 448 -20.93 4.74 14.00
C ILE A 448 -21.47 3.37 13.58
N GLU A 449 -22.75 3.11 13.88
CA GLU A 449 -23.43 1.85 13.52
C GLU A 449 -23.64 1.67 12.00
N GLU A 450 -23.28 2.67 11.17
CA GLU A 450 -23.53 2.70 9.72
C GLU A 450 -23.03 1.42 9.02
N ARG A 451 -23.83 0.93 8.07
CA ARG A 451 -23.39 -0.12 7.14
C ARG A 451 -22.45 0.45 6.09
N VAL A 452 -21.39 -0.29 5.81
CA VAL A 452 -20.35 -0.02 4.79
C VAL A 452 -19.93 -1.35 4.15
N ALA A 453 -19.54 -1.32 2.88
CA ALA A 453 -18.69 -2.35 2.31
C ALA A 453 -17.24 -2.11 2.73
N ALA A 454 -16.65 -3.10 3.37
CA ALA A 454 -15.24 -3.11 3.76
C ALA A 454 -14.73 -4.56 3.75
N ARG A 455 -13.53 -4.76 3.22
CA ARG A 455 -12.84 -6.07 3.19
C ARG A 455 -11.81 -6.22 4.32
N SER A 456 -11.53 -5.14 5.05
CA SER A 456 -10.65 -5.12 6.23
C SER A 456 -11.14 -4.14 7.28
N ALA A 457 -10.72 -4.32 8.54
CA ALA A 457 -11.05 -3.39 9.63
C ALA A 457 -10.53 -1.97 9.41
N ALA A 458 -9.46 -1.82 8.63
CA ALA A 458 -8.94 -0.50 8.25
C ALA A 458 -9.84 0.16 7.18
N GLN A 459 -10.34 -0.61 6.20
CA GLN A 459 -11.37 -0.11 5.28
C GLN A 459 -12.66 0.25 6.03
N GLU A 460 -13.13 -0.58 6.97
CA GLU A 460 -14.32 -0.25 7.78
C GLU A 460 -14.10 1.02 8.60
N TYR A 461 -12.93 1.15 9.25
CA TYR A 461 -12.57 2.31 10.04
C TYR A 461 -12.53 3.59 9.22
N PHE A 462 -11.79 3.63 8.10
CA PHE A 462 -11.75 4.81 7.24
C PHE A 462 -13.10 5.10 6.58
N ALA A 463 -13.86 4.07 6.17
CA ALA A 463 -15.21 4.25 5.66
C ALA A 463 -16.07 4.95 6.72
N LYS A 464 -16.22 4.36 7.91
CA LYS A 464 -17.01 4.89 9.05
C LYS A 464 -16.57 6.27 9.50
N ALA A 465 -15.26 6.48 9.66
CA ALA A 465 -14.69 7.77 10.03
C ALA A 465 -15.08 8.85 9.03
N LEU A 466 -14.89 8.58 7.72
CA LEU A 466 -15.35 9.49 6.68
C LEU A 466 -16.86 9.78 6.82
N LEU A 467 -17.74 8.79 7.10
CA LEU A 467 -19.22 9.01 7.19
C LEU A 467 -19.61 10.10 8.18
N SER A 468 -18.80 10.31 9.22
CA SER A 468 -18.99 11.37 10.23
C SER A 468 -18.45 12.75 9.79
N ASP A 469 -18.14 12.92 8.50
CA ASP A 469 -17.48 14.09 7.91
C ASP A 469 -16.12 14.42 8.55
N ALA A 470 -15.36 13.40 8.96
CA ALA A 470 -14.11 13.57 9.70
C ALA A 470 -13.10 14.44 8.93
N GLU A 471 -12.73 15.60 9.47
CA GLU A 471 -11.68 16.45 8.91
C GLU A 471 -10.29 15.82 9.09
N TYR A 472 -10.13 15.03 10.16
CA TYR A 472 -8.91 14.29 10.47
C TYR A 472 -9.28 12.88 10.95
N VAL A 473 -8.51 11.88 10.53
CA VAL A 473 -8.63 10.49 10.96
C VAL A 473 -7.28 10.01 11.46
N ASP A 474 -7.20 9.72 12.76
CA ASP A 474 -6.07 9.09 13.40
C ASP A 474 -6.12 7.58 13.10
N TYR A 475 -5.07 7.06 12.47
CA TYR A 475 -4.91 5.64 12.12
C TYR A 475 -3.74 4.99 12.86
N SER A 476 -3.31 5.52 14.01
CA SER A 476 -2.23 4.96 14.83
C SER A 476 -2.48 3.53 15.35
N GLU A 477 -3.73 3.08 15.42
CA GLU A 477 -4.11 1.68 15.66
C GLU A 477 -3.86 0.74 14.44
N PHE A 478 -3.47 1.30 13.29
CA PHE A 478 -3.08 0.59 12.06
C PHE A 478 -1.65 0.98 11.61
N PRO A 479 -0.62 0.78 12.46
CA PRO A 479 0.74 1.26 12.20
C PRO A 479 1.46 0.46 11.09
N GLU A 480 0.83 -0.57 10.52
CA GLU A 480 1.35 -1.25 9.32
C GLU A 480 1.11 -0.47 8.02
N LEU A 481 0.22 0.52 8.01
CA LEU A 481 -0.20 1.21 6.78
C LEU A 481 0.78 2.32 6.38
N SER A 482 1.45 2.15 5.25
CA SER A 482 2.24 3.23 4.62
C SER A 482 1.35 4.29 3.96
N GLU A 483 1.97 5.40 3.54
CA GLU A 483 1.35 6.42 2.69
C GLU A 483 0.65 5.82 1.45
N GLY A 484 1.24 4.77 0.86
CA GLY A 484 0.67 4.05 -0.29
C GLY A 484 -0.53 3.22 0.08
N ASP A 485 -0.42 2.40 1.13
CA ASP A 485 -1.51 1.53 1.60
C ASP A 485 -2.74 2.35 1.99
N VAL A 486 -2.55 3.50 2.67
CA VAL A 486 -3.63 4.43 3.01
C VAL A 486 -4.27 5.03 1.75
N SER A 487 -3.49 5.38 0.72
CA SER A 487 -4.04 5.94 -0.52
C SER A 487 -4.84 4.91 -1.33
N GLU A 488 -4.40 3.65 -1.38
CA GLU A 488 -5.11 2.56 -2.05
C GLU A 488 -6.38 2.16 -1.27
N LEU A 489 -6.24 2.03 0.06
CA LEU A 489 -7.35 1.78 0.98
C LEU A 489 -8.44 2.84 0.84
N LEU A 490 -8.08 4.12 0.76
CA LEU A 490 -9.03 5.20 0.58
C LEU A 490 -9.72 5.12 -0.78
N HIS A 491 -9.00 4.83 -1.88
CA HIS A 491 -9.62 4.62 -3.19
C HIS A 491 -10.73 3.55 -3.13
N ASP A 492 -10.41 2.39 -2.55
CA ASP A 492 -11.34 1.27 -2.34
C ASP A 492 -12.54 1.65 -1.45
N VAL A 493 -12.28 2.34 -0.34
CA VAL A 493 -13.32 2.80 0.62
C VAL A 493 -14.31 3.74 -0.06
N LEU A 494 -13.81 4.69 -0.85
CA LEU A 494 -14.64 5.63 -1.59
C LEU A 494 -15.50 4.85 -2.60
N GLU A 495 -14.86 4.13 -3.54
CA GLU A 495 -15.54 3.46 -4.64
C GLU A 495 -16.58 2.42 -4.18
N GLN A 496 -16.24 1.56 -3.21
CA GLN A 496 -17.14 0.51 -2.76
C GLN A 496 -18.34 1.02 -1.97
N ASN A 497 -18.31 2.26 -1.46
CA ASN A 497 -19.36 2.84 -0.65
C ASN A 497 -19.90 4.12 -1.33
N PRO A 498 -20.72 4.03 -2.37
CA PRO A 498 -21.14 5.20 -3.16
C PRO A 498 -22.02 6.23 -2.42
N VAL A 499 -22.37 5.95 -1.16
CA VAL A 499 -22.93 6.93 -0.21
C VAL A 499 -21.85 7.69 0.57
N ILE A 500 -20.57 7.57 0.24
CA ILE A 500 -19.39 8.24 0.83
C ILE A 500 -18.87 9.35 -0.06
N GLN A 501 -18.42 10.45 0.56
CA GLN A 501 -17.12 11.15 0.51
C GLN A 501 -16.27 11.10 -0.79
N GLN A 502 -16.75 10.67 -1.97
CA GLN A 502 -15.90 10.31 -3.13
C GLN A 502 -14.92 11.44 -3.44
N GLY A 503 -13.68 11.17 -3.84
CA GLY A 503 -12.80 12.25 -4.30
C GLY A 503 -12.34 13.30 -3.30
N VAL A 504 -12.67 13.16 -2.02
CA VAL A 504 -12.01 13.95 -0.98
C VAL A 504 -10.52 13.70 -1.09
N VAL A 505 -9.78 14.77 -1.39
CA VAL A 505 -8.34 14.71 -1.56
C VAL A 505 -7.71 14.53 -0.17
N PRO A 506 -7.10 13.37 0.13
CA PRO A 506 -6.45 13.18 1.41
C PRO A 506 -5.15 14.00 1.46
N THR A 507 -4.71 14.34 2.67
CA THR A 507 -3.33 14.73 2.94
C THR A 507 -2.86 13.90 4.12
N ILE A 508 -1.96 12.95 3.85
CA ILE A 508 -1.55 11.88 4.76
C ILE A 508 -0.24 12.30 5.47
N ASP A 509 -0.26 12.41 6.79
CA ASP A 509 0.95 12.44 7.61
C ASP A 509 1.23 11.03 8.15
N ALA A 510 2.04 10.28 7.41
CA ALA A 510 2.47 8.94 7.78
C ALA A 510 3.52 8.90 8.92
N LYS A 511 4.02 10.05 9.39
CA LYS A 511 4.89 10.13 10.58
C LYS A 511 4.06 10.22 11.87
N GLN A 512 2.86 10.78 11.76
CA GLN A 512 1.92 10.98 12.86
C GLN A 512 0.76 9.97 12.83
N HIS A 513 0.60 9.22 11.74
CA HIS A 513 -0.54 8.33 11.46
C HIS A 513 -1.86 9.10 11.44
N VAL A 514 -1.89 10.25 10.75
CA VAL A 514 -3.10 11.07 10.60
C VAL A 514 -3.36 11.34 9.13
N VAL A 515 -4.56 11.08 8.65
CA VAL A 515 -5.04 11.61 7.37
C VAL A 515 -5.92 12.81 7.62
N SER A 516 -5.74 13.87 6.83
CA SER A 516 -6.63 15.03 6.83
C SER A 516 -7.39 15.14 5.51
N PHE A 517 -8.61 15.66 5.59
CA PHE A 517 -9.62 15.60 4.54
C PHE A 517 -10.25 16.97 4.26
N LYS A 518 -10.64 17.23 3.02
CA LYS A 518 -11.26 18.49 2.58
C LYS A 518 -12.51 18.22 1.76
N TYR A 519 -13.64 18.71 2.24
CA TYR A 519 -14.98 18.47 1.71
C TYR A 519 -15.55 19.73 1.03
N ASP A 520 -16.30 19.59 -0.07
CA ASP A 520 -17.22 20.65 -0.51
C ASP A 520 -18.56 20.50 0.20
N ALA A 521 -19.06 21.60 0.77
CA ALA A 521 -20.24 21.59 1.64
C ALA A 521 -21.57 21.44 0.90
N ASN A 522 -21.67 21.84 -0.38
CA ASN A 522 -22.89 21.67 -1.18
C ASN A 522 -23.07 20.19 -1.51
N GLU A 523 -21.96 19.56 -1.89
CA GLU A 523 -21.88 18.16 -2.21
C GLU A 523 -21.99 17.25 -0.96
N THR A 524 -21.49 17.67 0.21
CA THR A 524 -21.85 17.06 1.52
C THR A 524 -23.37 17.12 1.78
N ALA A 525 -24.07 18.16 1.33
CA ALA A 525 -25.53 18.21 1.45
C ALA A 525 -26.24 17.31 0.43
N LYS A 526 -25.78 17.30 -0.84
CA LYS A 526 -26.26 16.45 -1.95
C LYS A 526 -26.32 14.99 -1.55
N TYR A 527 -25.21 14.44 -1.06
CA TYR A 527 -25.16 13.01 -0.78
C TYR A 527 -25.67 12.65 0.64
N LYS A 528 -25.76 13.60 1.59
CA LYS A 528 -26.51 13.37 2.86
C LYS A 528 -27.99 13.16 2.57
N LYS A 529 -28.52 13.94 1.61
CA LYS A 529 -29.84 13.69 1.02
C LYS A 529 -29.88 12.33 0.30
N ALA A 530 -28.84 11.92 -0.43
CA ALA A 530 -28.77 10.60 -1.08
C ALA A 530 -28.86 9.43 -0.07
N ARG A 531 -28.00 9.37 0.97
CA ARG A 531 -28.09 8.26 1.95
C ARG A 531 -29.40 8.28 2.75
N LYS A 532 -30.00 9.45 2.98
CA LYS A 532 -31.38 9.54 3.52
C LYS A 532 -32.40 8.89 2.59
N LYS A 533 -32.31 9.14 1.27
CA LYS A 533 -33.20 8.54 0.26
C LYS A 533 -32.98 7.04 0.08
N VAL A 534 -31.74 6.55 0.17
CA VAL A 534 -31.40 5.11 0.21
C VAL A 534 -32.13 4.40 1.35
N LYS A 535 -32.05 4.92 2.59
CA LYS A 535 -32.81 4.40 3.75
C LYS A 535 -34.32 4.42 3.57
N GLU A 536 -34.86 5.47 2.96
CA GLU A 536 -36.29 5.56 2.68
C GLU A 536 -36.73 4.45 1.72
N ILE A 537 -36.00 4.24 0.61
CA ILE A 537 -36.29 3.17 -0.34
C ILE A 537 -36.17 1.79 0.31
N VAL A 538 -35.04 1.50 0.97
CA VAL A 538 -34.78 0.19 1.59
C VAL A 538 -35.85 -0.14 2.63
N LYS A 539 -36.31 0.83 3.42
CA LYS A 539 -37.39 0.66 4.39
C LYS A 539 -38.75 0.35 3.74
N ASP A 540 -39.01 0.89 2.56
CA ASP A 540 -40.28 0.69 1.85
C ASP A 540 -40.32 -0.66 1.09
N ILE A 541 -39.17 -1.13 0.58
CA ILE A 541 -39.10 -2.37 -0.23
C ILE A 541 -38.66 -3.62 0.56
N ILE A 542 -37.73 -3.49 1.52
CA ILE A 542 -37.20 -4.61 2.31
C ILE A 542 -38.06 -4.84 3.56
N LYS A 543 -38.33 -6.11 3.86
CA LYS A 543 -39.23 -6.55 4.95
C LYS A 543 -38.51 -7.57 5.84
N ASP A 544 -38.95 -7.64 7.09
CA ASP A 544 -38.48 -8.67 8.02
C ASP A 544 -38.62 -10.07 7.41
N GLN A 545 -37.64 -10.94 7.70
CA GLN A 545 -37.57 -12.34 7.25
C GLN A 545 -37.28 -12.58 5.75
N MET A 546 -37.11 -11.54 4.91
CA MET A 546 -36.59 -11.72 3.55
C MET A 546 -35.18 -12.34 3.56
N SER A 547 -34.99 -13.40 2.77
CA SER A 547 -33.68 -13.94 2.45
C SER A 547 -32.85 -12.95 1.61
N ASP A 548 -31.53 -13.13 1.59
CA ASP A 548 -30.65 -12.22 0.86
C ASP A 548 -30.90 -12.22 -0.66
N ARG A 549 -31.36 -13.35 -1.22
CA ARG A 549 -31.88 -13.41 -2.59
C ARG A 549 -33.14 -12.57 -2.78
N GLU A 550 -34.15 -12.71 -1.92
CA GLU A 550 -35.40 -11.94 -2.02
C GLU A 550 -35.16 -10.42 -1.87
N LYS A 551 -34.19 -10.01 -1.03
CA LYS A 551 -33.78 -8.60 -0.93
C LYS A 551 -33.19 -8.09 -2.25
N ILE A 552 -32.32 -8.86 -2.90
CA ILE A 552 -31.72 -8.50 -4.19
C ILE A 552 -32.78 -8.42 -5.29
N GLU A 553 -33.69 -9.40 -5.33
CA GLU A 553 -34.81 -9.42 -6.28
C GLU A 553 -35.74 -8.21 -6.06
N ALA A 554 -36.02 -7.83 -4.82
CA ALA A 554 -36.78 -6.62 -4.49
C ALA A 554 -36.06 -5.31 -4.87
N ILE A 555 -34.74 -5.22 -4.68
CA ILE A 555 -33.95 -4.05 -5.09
C ILE A 555 -33.89 -3.94 -6.62
N ASN A 556 -33.65 -5.06 -7.32
CA ASN A 556 -33.62 -5.10 -8.79
C ASN A 556 -34.99 -4.70 -9.38
N GLN A 557 -36.08 -5.24 -8.84
CA GLN A 557 -37.45 -4.84 -9.24
C GLN A 557 -37.71 -3.35 -8.99
N TYR A 558 -37.33 -2.81 -7.83
CA TYR A 558 -37.46 -1.38 -7.54
C TYR A 558 -36.72 -0.51 -8.57
N MET A 559 -35.51 -0.93 -8.95
CA MET A 559 -34.68 -0.21 -9.93
C MET A 559 -35.33 -0.19 -11.32
N ILE A 560 -35.82 -1.33 -11.81
CA ILE A 560 -36.53 -1.44 -13.10
C ILE A 560 -37.82 -0.58 -13.11
N GLU A 561 -38.51 -0.47 -11.98
CA GLU A 561 -39.75 0.34 -11.88
C GLU A 561 -39.52 1.86 -11.79
N HIS A 562 -38.30 2.32 -11.44
CA HIS A 562 -38.04 3.72 -11.05
C HIS A 562 -36.86 4.40 -11.75
N ILE A 563 -36.06 3.67 -12.52
CA ILE A 563 -34.89 4.17 -13.25
C ILE A 563 -35.08 3.88 -14.76
N SER A 564 -34.47 4.67 -15.63
CA SER A 564 -34.36 4.37 -17.06
C SER A 564 -32.99 4.79 -17.60
N TYR A 565 -32.47 4.09 -18.61
CA TYR A 565 -31.08 4.28 -19.04
C TYR A 565 -30.88 5.63 -19.75
N ASP A 566 -29.91 6.44 -19.28
CA ASP A 566 -29.62 7.75 -19.88
C ASP A 566 -28.76 7.64 -21.15
N LYS A 567 -29.44 7.25 -22.23
CA LYS A 567 -28.91 7.21 -23.59
C LYS A 567 -28.38 8.57 -24.05
N ALA A 568 -28.84 9.69 -23.50
CA ALA A 568 -28.37 11.04 -23.87
C ALA A 568 -27.06 11.43 -23.17
N ALA A 569 -26.84 10.96 -21.94
CA ALA A 569 -25.53 11.03 -21.27
C ALA A 569 -24.50 10.14 -21.97
N TYR A 570 -24.87 8.88 -22.27
CA TYR A 570 -23.94 7.91 -22.86
C TYR A 570 -23.57 8.21 -24.33
N GLN A 571 -24.41 8.94 -25.08
CA GLN A 571 -24.15 9.27 -26.50
C GLN A 571 -22.81 10.00 -26.73
N GLY A 572 -22.34 10.79 -25.76
CA GLY A 572 -21.03 11.45 -25.86
C GLY A 572 -19.88 10.45 -25.95
N PHE A 573 -19.93 9.38 -25.15
CA PHE A 573 -18.95 8.30 -25.18
C PHE A 573 -19.04 7.49 -26.48
N LEU A 574 -20.26 7.11 -26.90
CA LEU A 574 -20.47 6.39 -28.17
C LEU A 574 -19.89 7.15 -29.38
N ASN A 575 -20.12 8.46 -29.47
CA ASN A 575 -19.57 9.30 -30.53
C ASN A 575 -18.02 9.29 -30.53
N TYR A 576 -17.40 9.30 -29.34
CA TYR A 576 -15.95 9.20 -29.20
C TYR A 576 -15.43 7.82 -29.61
N LYS A 577 -16.03 6.72 -29.13
CA LYS A 577 -15.70 5.34 -29.56
C LYS A 577 -15.75 5.19 -31.08
N THR A 578 -16.86 5.57 -31.71
CA THR A 578 -17.03 5.48 -33.16
C THR A 578 -15.97 6.28 -33.93
N SER A 579 -15.54 7.46 -33.44
CA SER A 579 -14.46 8.23 -34.09
C SER A 579 -13.09 7.51 -34.07
N ILE A 580 -12.80 6.74 -33.01
CA ILE A 580 -11.61 5.90 -32.87
C ILE A 580 -11.69 4.69 -33.82
N GLU A 581 -12.84 4.01 -33.85
CA GLU A 581 -13.08 2.79 -34.64
C GLU A 581 -13.01 3.07 -36.15
N ASN A 582 -13.65 4.15 -36.60
CA ASN A 582 -13.60 4.66 -37.96
C ASN A 582 -12.20 5.15 -38.37
N LYS A 583 -11.29 5.38 -37.40
CA LYS A 583 -9.98 6.03 -37.56
C LYS A 583 -10.12 7.41 -38.23
N GLU A 584 -10.95 8.26 -37.65
CA GLU A 584 -11.10 9.66 -38.06
C GLU A 584 -9.81 10.47 -37.81
N SER A 585 -9.78 11.75 -38.19
CA SER A 585 -8.59 12.58 -38.01
C SER A 585 -8.34 12.91 -36.54
N GLU A 586 -7.10 13.26 -36.18
CA GLU A 586 -6.73 13.59 -34.80
C GLU A 586 -7.55 14.80 -34.26
N GLU A 587 -7.94 15.73 -35.13
CA GLU A 587 -8.83 16.85 -34.80
C GLU A 587 -10.28 16.41 -34.54
N ALA A 588 -10.79 15.45 -35.32
CA ALA A 588 -12.14 14.90 -35.14
C ALA A 588 -12.25 14.09 -33.85
N ILE A 589 -11.27 13.21 -33.59
CA ILE A 589 -11.14 12.44 -32.36
C ILE A 589 -11.00 13.36 -31.14
N SER A 590 -10.14 14.37 -31.21
CA SER A 590 -9.95 15.37 -30.13
C SER A 590 -11.23 16.18 -29.86
N LYS A 591 -11.99 16.53 -30.91
CA LYS A 591 -13.31 17.16 -30.76
C LYS A 591 -14.31 16.21 -30.10
N ALA A 592 -14.43 14.96 -30.55
CA ALA A 592 -15.35 13.98 -29.97
C ALA A 592 -15.03 13.68 -28.50
N PHE A 593 -13.75 13.59 -28.14
CA PHE A 593 -13.29 13.47 -26.76
C PHE A 593 -13.70 14.67 -25.90
N LYS A 594 -13.59 15.89 -26.43
CA LYS A 594 -14.04 17.09 -25.73
C LYS A 594 -15.57 17.13 -25.59
N ASP A 595 -16.31 16.83 -26.66
CA ASP A 595 -17.77 16.80 -26.65
C ASP A 595 -18.28 15.74 -25.64
N MET A 596 -17.56 14.62 -25.47
CA MET A 596 -17.78 13.64 -24.41
C MET A 596 -17.54 14.22 -23.01
N GLN A 597 -16.41 14.90 -22.76
CA GLN A 597 -16.12 15.53 -21.46
C GLN A 597 -17.14 16.61 -21.07
N ASP A 598 -17.52 17.48 -22.02
CA ASP A 598 -18.54 18.50 -21.78
C ASP A 598 -19.95 17.89 -21.67
N GLY A 599 -20.17 16.71 -22.27
CA GLY A 599 -21.35 15.87 -22.03
C GLY A 599 -21.42 15.30 -20.60
N ILE A 600 -20.34 14.71 -20.10
CA ILE A 600 -20.24 14.17 -18.72
C ILE A 600 -20.53 15.27 -17.70
N ARG A 601 -19.94 16.48 -17.88
CA ARG A 601 -20.22 17.66 -17.03
C ARG A 601 -21.67 18.13 -17.09
N LYS A 602 -22.37 17.92 -18.21
CA LYS A 602 -23.76 18.35 -18.40
C LYS A 602 -24.75 17.38 -17.74
N TYR A 603 -24.40 16.09 -17.69
CA TYR A 603 -25.24 15.01 -17.15
C TYR A 603 -24.57 14.34 -15.95
N GLU A 604 -23.93 15.13 -15.08
CA GLU A 604 -23.09 14.66 -13.97
C GLU A 604 -23.82 13.65 -13.06
N SER A 605 -25.07 13.95 -12.70
CA SER A 605 -25.95 13.08 -11.91
C SER A 605 -26.24 11.73 -12.58
N SER A 606 -26.24 11.65 -13.91
CA SER A 606 -26.41 10.39 -14.65
C SER A 606 -25.22 9.43 -14.53
N PHE A 607 -24.10 9.86 -13.92
CA PHE A 607 -22.92 9.04 -13.62
C PHE A 607 -22.70 8.78 -12.12
N ASP A 608 -23.51 9.38 -11.24
CA ASP A 608 -23.44 9.15 -9.79
C ASP A 608 -24.76 8.62 -9.21
N ILE A 609 -24.81 8.41 -7.89
CA ILE A 609 -25.98 7.84 -7.22
C ILE A 609 -27.22 8.77 -7.26
N THR A 610 -27.05 10.06 -7.59
CA THR A 610 -28.10 11.07 -7.45
C THR A 610 -29.05 11.14 -8.63
N GLY A 611 -28.60 10.80 -9.84
CA GLY A 611 -29.47 10.65 -11.00
C GLY A 611 -30.55 9.59 -10.77
N PRO A 612 -30.21 8.34 -10.41
CA PRO A 612 -31.21 7.31 -10.13
C PRO A 612 -32.11 7.65 -8.93
N LEU A 613 -31.55 8.18 -7.84
CA LEU A 613 -32.31 8.45 -6.61
C LEU A 613 -33.25 9.68 -6.68
N PHE A 614 -33.00 10.64 -7.59
CA PHE A 614 -33.77 11.90 -7.65
C PHE A 614 -34.28 12.30 -9.04
N GLU A 615 -33.69 11.80 -10.12
CA GLU A 615 -34.09 12.08 -11.51
C GLU A 615 -34.68 10.84 -12.22
N GLY A 616 -34.52 9.64 -11.62
CA GLY A 616 -34.95 8.37 -12.19
C GLY A 616 -34.14 7.93 -13.41
N LYS A 617 -32.86 8.34 -13.50
CA LYS A 617 -32.01 8.09 -14.69
C LYS A 617 -30.55 7.89 -14.35
N GLY A 618 -29.86 7.10 -15.17
CA GLY A 618 -28.40 6.97 -15.11
C GLY A 618 -27.82 6.09 -16.21
N VAL A 619 -26.50 6.03 -16.30
CA VAL A 619 -25.77 5.01 -17.06
C VAL A 619 -25.39 3.82 -16.15
N CYS A 620 -24.70 2.81 -16.69
CA CYS A 620 -24.33 1.59 -15.96
C CYS A 620 -23.64 1.84 -14.61
N GLN A 621 -22.69 2.78 -14.55
CA GLN A 621 -22.06 3.21 -13.30
C GLN A 621 -23.10 3.67 -12.26
N ALA A 622 -24.00 4.57 -12.64
CA ALA A 622 -25.04 5.11 -11.76
C ALA A 622 -26.04 4.02 -11.29
N TYR A 623 -26.40 3.07 -12.16
CA TYR A 623 -27.17 1.87 -11.78
C TYR A 623 -26.41 1.04 -10.73
N ALA A 624 -25.18 0.61 -11.03
CA ALA A 624 -24.40 -0.29 -10.19
C ALA A 624 -24.05 0.32 -8.81
N VAL A 625 -23.79 1.64 -8.74
CA VAL A 625 -23.59 2.32 -7.46
C VAL A 625 -24.88 2.52 -6.67
N THR A 626 -26.02 2.70 -7.34
CA THR A 626 -27.33 2.79 -6.68
C THR A 626 -27.75 1.43 -6.10
N PHE A 627 -27.54 0.35 -6.86
CA PHE A 627 -27.72 -1.01 -6.34
C PHE A 627 -26.83 -1.26 -5.12
N GLN A 628 -25.52 -0.97 -5.22
CA GLN A 628 -24.55 -1.17 -4.14
C GLN A 628 -24.99 -0.45 -2.84
N ALA A 629 -25.47 0.79 -2.94
CA ALA A 629 -25.97 1.54 -1.79
C ALA A 629 -27.26 0.95 -1.17
N LEU A 630 -28.24 0.57 -2.01
CA LEU A 630 -29.49 -0.06 -1.56
C LEU A 630 -29.21 -1.43 -0.91
N ALA A 631 -28.28 -2.21 -1.48
CA ALA A 631 -27.90 -3.51 -0.97
C ALA A 631 -27.13 -3.44 0.36
N GLN A 632 -26.19 -2.50 0.49
CA GLN A 632 -25.48 -2.22 1.74
C GLN A 632 -26.43 -1.85 2.87
N GLU A 633 -27.35 -0.91 2.64
CA GLU A 633 -28.32 -0.50 3.68
C GLU A 633 -29.30 -1.64 4.00
N ALA A 634 -29.64 -2.51 3.04
CA ALA A 634 -30.38 -3.77 3.25
C ALA A 634 -29.59 -4.88 3.98
N GLY A 635 -28.29 -4.66 4.24
CA GLY A 635 -27.41 -5.58 4.97
C GLY A 635 -26.86 -6.75 4.14
N LEU A 636 -26.76 -6.59 2.82
CA LEU A 636 -26.20 -7.59 1.91
C LEU A 636 -24.68 -7.45 1.76
N GLU A 637 -23.99 -8.58 1.55
CA GLU A 637 -22.55 -8.61 1.20
C GLU A 637 -22.40 -8.47 -0.32
N THR A 638 -22.30 -7.21 -0.79
CA THR A 638 -22.20 -6.86 -2.22
C THR A 638 -20.98 -6.00 -2.55
N MET A 639 -20.55 -6.08 -3.80
CA MET A 639 -19.40 -5.37 -4.36
C MET A 639 -19.87 -4.56 -5.58
N TYR A 640 -19.41 -3.32 -5.71
CA TYR A 640 -19.44 -2.60 -6.97
C TYR A 640 -18.29 -3.10 -7.85
N VAL A 641 -18.55 -3.38 -9.12
CA VAL A 641 -17.58 -3.92 -10.07
C VAL A 641 -17.52 -3.03 -11.29
N SER A 642 -16.30 -2.80 -11.78
CA SER A 642 -16.03 -2.13 -13.05
C SER A 642 -15.08 -2.96 -13.92
N GLY A 643 -15.21 -2.82 -15.23
CA GLY A 643 -14.51 -3.63 -16.21
C GLY A 643 -14.88 -3.23 -17.63
N ASN A 644 -14.89 -4.21 -18.55
CA ASN A 644 -15.30 -4.00 -19.94
C ASN A 644 -16.29 -5.08 -20.41
N THR A 645 -17.01 -4.80 -21.49
CA THR A 645 -17.77 -5.81 -22.25
C THR A 645 -16.90 -6.58 -23.25
N ASP A 646 -17.48 -7.56 -23.94
CA ASP A 646 -16.90 -8.22 -25.12
C ASP A 646 -16.67 -7.27 -26.31
N ASP A 647 -17.56 -6.30 -26.50
CA ASP A 647 -17.37 -5.15 -27.41
C ASP A 647 -16.33 -4.10 -26.89
N PHE A 648 -15.60 -4.44 -25.82
CA PHE A 648 -14.61 -3.60 -25.13
C PHE A 648 -15.15 -2.25 -24.63
N ASP A 649 -16.45 -2.14 -24.32
CA ASP A 649 -17.01 -0.94 -23.71
C ASP A 649 -16.78 -0.93 -22.19
N PRO A 650 -16.27 0.18 -21.60
CA PRO A 650 -16.18 0.34 -20.16
C PRO A 650 -17.54 0.22 -19.51
N HIS A 651 -17.68 -0.71 -18.57
CA HIS A 651 -18.97 -1.10 -18.00
C HIS A 651 -18.89 -1.34 -16.50
N ALA A 652 -20.03 -1.28 -15.83
CA ALA A 652 -20.14 -1.40 -14.39
C ALA A 652 -21.40 -2.18 -13.98
N TRP A 653 -21.22 -3.06 -12.99
CA TRP A 653 -22.22 -4.01 -12.49
C TRP A 653 -21.92 -4.35 -11.03
N ASN A 654 -22.50 -5.41 -10.48
CA ASN A 654 -22.27 -5.81 -9.10
C ASN A 654 -21.95 -7.31 -8.95
N PHE A 655 -21.29 -7.64 -7.85
CA PHE A 655 -21.27 -9.00 -7.29
C PHE A 655 -22.07 -9.03 -5.98
N ALA A 656 -22.70 -10.16 -5.68
CA ALA A 656 -23.37 -10.41 -4.41
C ALA A 656 -23.01 -11.79 -3.87
N LYS A 657 -22.76 -11.90 -2.57
CA LYS A 657 -22.44 -13.17 -1.91
C LYS A 657 -23.70 -13.78 -1.32
N ILE A 658 -24.18 -14.88 -1.91
CA ILE A 658 -25.39 -15.61 -1.50
C ILE A 658 -25.00 -17.04 -1.15
N ASP A 659 -25.44 -17.53 0.01
CA ASP A 659 -25.10 -18.86 0.56
C ASP A 659 -23.58 -19.17 0.58
N GLY A 660 -22.77 -18.12 0.71
CA GLY A 660 -21.30 -18.18 0.71
C GLY A 660 -20.65 -18.11 -0.67
N GLN A 661 -21.42 -18.14 -1.76
CA GLN A 661 -20.92 -18.06 -3.14
C GLN A 661 -21.08 -16.63 -3.70
N TRP A 662 -20.05 -16.13 -4.36
CA TRP A 662 -20.15 -14.90 -5.14
C TRP A 662 -20.88 -15.16 -6.46
N LEU A 663 -21.94 -14.38 -6.71
CA LEU A 663 -22.75 -14.40 -7.92
C LEU A 663 -22.69 -13.02 -8.60
N ALA A 664 -22.63 -13.00 -9.92
CA ALA A 664 -22.66 -11.79 -10.72
C ALA A 664 -24.09 -11.31 -10.96
N LEU A 665 -24.28 -9.99 -11.00
CA LEU A 665 -25.54 -9.39 -11.40
C LEU A 665 -25.34 -8.04 -12.10
N ASP A 666 -25.99 -7.89 -13.25
CA ASP A 666 -26.00 -6.65 -14.02
C ASP A 666 -27.39 -6.03 -14.00
N VAL A 667 -27.60 -5.17 -13.00
CA VAL A 667 -28.82 -4.37 -12.82
C VAL A 667 -29.13 -3.44 -14.00
N THR A 668 -28.17 -3.18 -14.89
CA THR A 668 -28.34 -2.34 -16.09
C THR A 668 -28.84 -3.16 -17.28
N TRP A 669 -28.41 -4.42 -17.39
CA TRP A 669 -28.83 -5.33 -18.46
C TRP A 669 -30.09 -6.13 -18.10
N ASN A 670 -30.34 -6.37 -16.80
CA ASN A 670 -31.62 -6.84 -16.26
C ASN A 670 -32.78 -5.88 -16.54
N ASP A 671 -32.49 -4.58 -16.63
CA ASP A 671 -33.47 -3.57 -17.01
C ASP A 671 -33.87 -3.75 -18.48
N SER A 672 -35.13 -4.10 -18.70
CA SER A 672 -35.70 -4.23 -20.04
C SER A 672 -35.82 -2.87 -20.75
N ASP A 673 -35.85 -1.76 -20.02
CA ASP A 673 -36.19 -0.41 -20.51
C ASP A 673 -37.54 -0.41 -21.29
N GLY A 674 -38.41 -1.40 -20.98
CA GLY A 674 -39.66 -1.70 -21.67
C GLY A 674 -39.56 -2.54 -22.96
N ASP A 675 -38.38 -3.04 -23.33
CA ASP A 675 -38.18 -3.84 -24.54
C ASP A 675 -38.59 -5.32 -24.34
N SER A 676 -39.69 -5.72 -24.98
CA SER A 676 -40.22 -7.10 -24.95
C SER A 676 -39.32 -8.16 -25.60
N ASN A 677 -38.18 -7.78 -26.18
CA ASN A 677 -37.17 -8.71 -26.72
C ASN A 677 -36.07 -9.06 -25.70
N LYS A 678 -35.96 -8.32 -24.59
CA LYS A 678 -35.09 -8.66 -23.46
C LYS A 678 -35.82 -9.58 -22.48
N THR A 679 -35.08 -10.48 -21.83
CA THR A 679 -35.61 -11.29 -20.72
C THR A 679 -35.30 -10.61 -19.39
N GLU A 680 -36.34 -10.18 -18.67
CA GLU A 680 -36.18 -9.58 -17.35
C GLU A 680 -35.50 -10.56 -16.38
N ASN A 681 -34.50 -10.09 -15.63
CA ASN A 681 -33.67 -10.86 -14.68
C ASN A 681 -32.71 -11.89 -15.32
N GLU A 682 -32.45 -11.84 -16.63
CA GLU A 682 -31.50 -12.74 -17.31
C GLU A 682 -30.05 -12.65 -16.82
N TYR A 683 -29.66 -11.48 -16.31
CA TYR A 683 -28.35 -11.21 -15.69
C TYR A 683 -28.48 -11.02 -14.17
N LEU A 684 -29.40 -11.73 -13.49
CA LEU A 684 -29.59 -11.64 -12.05
C LEU A 684 -29.08 -12.91 -11.32
N LEU A 685 -28.05 -12.73 -10.49
CA LEU A 685 -27.47 -13.77 -9.63
C LEU A 685 -26.95 -14.98 -10.43
N LEU A 686 -26.18 -14.70 -11.48
CA LEU A 686 -25.46 -15.68 -12.29
C LEU A 686 -24.23 -16.22 -11.56
N ALA A 687 -23.90 -17.49 -11.76
CA ALA A 687 -22.60 -18.03 -11.36
C ALA A 687 -21.47 -17.43 -12.22
N MET A 688 -20.26 -17.28 -11.66
CA MET A 688 -19.12 -16.66 -12.35
C MET A 688 -18.64 -17.44 -13.58
N ASP A 689 -18.98 -18.72 -13.69
CA ASP A 689 -18.71 -19.59 -14.84
C ASP A 689 -19.90 -19.69 -15.81
N ASN A 690 -21.01 -18.98 -15.55
CA ASN A 690 -22.17 -18.97 -16.44
C ASN A 690 -21.79 -18.33 -17.79
N PRO A 691 -22.05 -19.00 -18.94
CA PRO A 691 -21.73 -18.49 -20.26
C PRO A 691 -22.24 -17.09 -20.60
N LEU A 692 -23.39 -16.65 -20.04
CA LEU A 692 -23.92 -15.30 -20.27
C LEU A 692 -22.98 -14.23 -19.68
N TYR A 693 -22.51 -14.43 -18.45
CA TYR A 693 -21.58 -13.53 -17.78
C TYR A 693 -20.15 -13.69 -18.31
N ALA A 694 -19.63 -14.92 -18.29
CA ALA A 694 -18.22 -15.23 -18.59
C ALA A 694 -17.79 -15.01 -20.07
N GLN A 695 -18.72 -14.65 -20.95
CA GLN A 695 -18.45 -14.29 -22.35
C GLN A 695 -18.78 -12.82 -22.67
N SER A 696 -19.37 -12.05 -21.75
CA SER A 696 -19.77 -10.65 -22.00
C SER A 696 -19.31 -9.64 -20.93
N HIS A 697 -18.84 -10.09 -19.76
CA HIS A 697 -18.34 -9.23 -18.68
C HIS A 697 -16.89 -9.58 -18.29
N TYR A 698 -15.99 -8.60 -18.40
CA TYR A 698 -14.57 -8.72 -18.08
C TYR A 698 -14.20 -7.75 -16.95
N ALA A 699 -14.30 -8.22 -15.70
CA ALA A 699 -13.93 -7.44 -14.51
C ALA A 699 -12.43 -7.08 -14.52
N PHE A 700 -12.06 -5.94 -13.92
CA PHE A 700 -10.65 -5.68 -13.63
C PHE A 700 -10.12 -6.63 -12.53
N ASP A 701 -8.89 -7.13 -12.69
CA ASP A 701 -8.24 -8.17 -11.88
C ASP A 701 -8.49 -8.07 -10.36
N ARG A 702 -8.41 -6.84 -9.81
CA ARG A 702 -8.64 -6.54 -8.39
C ARG A 702 -10.00 -6.99 -7.84
N TYR A 703 -11.02 -7.09 -8.68
CA TYR A 703 -12.35 -7.58 -8.31
C TYR A 703 -12.45 -9.10 -8.39
N GLU A 704 -11.78 -9.72 -9.36
CA GLU A 704 -11.71 -11.18 -9.40
C GLU A 704 -10.92 -11.71 -8.20
N ASP A 705 -9.79 -11.08 -7.87
CA ASP A 705 -8.97 -11.48 -6.73
C ASP A 705 -9.71 -11.26 -5.40
N ALA A 706 -10.54 -10.22 -5.30
CA ALA A 706 -11.44 -9.97 -4.18
C ALA A 706 -12.54 -11.05 -3.95
N ILE A 707 -12.79 -11.93 -4.94
CA ILE A 707 -13.74 -13.04 -4.83
C ILE A 707 -13.09 -14.43 -4.88
N LYS A 708 -11.77 -14.50 -5.09
CA LYS A 708 -10.93 -15.72 -4.95
C LYS A 708 -10.45 -15.92 -3.50
N GLU A 709 -10.45 -14.85 -2.71
CA GLU A 709 -10.26 -14.85 -1.24
C GLU A 709 -11.53 -15.30 -0.50
#